data_AF-A0A8C9TRK4-F1
#
_entry.id   AF-A0A8C9TRK4-F1
#
_cell.length_a   1.000
_cell.length_b   1.000
_cell.length_c   1.000
_cell.angle_alpha   90.00
_cell.angle_beta   90.00
_cell.angle_gamma   90.00
#
_symmetry.space_group_name_H-M   'P 1'
#
loop_
_entity.id
_entity.type
_entity.pdbx_description
1 polymer ?
#
loop_
_entity_poly.entity_id
_entity_poly.type
_entity_poly.pdbx_seq_one_letter_code
_entity_poly.pdbx_strand_id
1 'polypeptide(L)'
;MAEQRYCVEYAKRGTAGCKKCKDKIMKGLVRIGKIVPNPFSESAGEMKEWYHVKCIFEKLERARATTKKIEDITDLEGWEEIEDEDKDLINKHIAELAAKTNASPKKKVQAKLNSSGQLTTPPPEPSTNAPRKFSGFTATKAGTTSSPSASPAKADQGSKLSAQMCDPSHKDCLLREFRKLCAMVAEKPSYNVKTQIIQDFLRKGSGGDKFRGDLYLTVKLLLPGVVKSVYNLNDKQIVKLFSRIFNCNQEEMVRDLEQGDVSETIRIFFEASKSFPPAPKSLLTLQEVDTSLTRLAQLTKEDDQQRELELISKKCTANDLKCIIRLIKHDLKMNAGAKHVLDAVDPNAYDAFKASRNLGDVIDRVLQNQQESSNGSGPKKILSVEASLMTPVQPMLAEACKSIEYAMKKCPNGMYSEIKYDGERVQVHKNGDHFSYFSRSLKPVLPHKVNHFKEFIPQAFSGGHSMILDAEVLLIDTNSGKPLPFGTLGVHKKAAFKDAQVCLFVFDCIYFNGVSLMDKPLCERRKFLHDNMVEVPNRIMFSEMKHVTKAGDLAEMITRVIREGLEGLVLKDVKSPYEPGKRHWLKVKKDYLNEGAMADSADLVVLGAFYGKGSNGGIMSSFLMGCYDPASKKWCTVTKCSGGYDDATLARLQNELDVIKISKDPSKIPSWLKIVKNYYPDFIIRDPEEQSSPNLRCTLPTASPYASPDALKFGMTRTGRVPQISPILANPRRVPVFVFAENFIC
;
A
#
# COMPACT_ATOMS: atom_id res chain seq x y z
N MET A 1 -30.45 6.39 10.55
CA MET A 1 -30.24 5.26 9.63
C MET A 1 -31.25 5.46 8.51
N ALA A 2 -30.82 5.53 7.24
CA ALA A 2 -31.78 5.58 6.13
C ALA A 2 -32.53 4.24 6.10
N GLU A 3 -33.85 4.30 6.24
CA GLU A 3 -34.70 3.12 6.20
C GLU A 3 -34.54 2.42 4.85
N GLN A 4 -34.20 1.14 4.87
CA GLN A 4 -33.90 0.39 3.65
C GLN A 4 -35.23 -0.03 3.02
N ARG A 5 -35.67 0.74 2.01
CA ARG A 5 -36.96 0.56 1.33
C ARG A 5 -36.83 -0.30 0.07
N TYR A 6 -37.82 -1.16 -0.16
CA TYR A 6 -37.91 -2.02 -1.33
C TYR A 6 -39.21 -1.73 -2.08
N CYS A 7 -39.18 -1.84 -3.40
CA CYS A 7 -40.37 -1.76 -4.24
C CYS A 7 -40.45 -2.97 -5.18
N VAL A 8 -41.65 -3.32 -5.62
CA VAL A 8 -41.92 -4.38 -6.60
C VAL A 8 -42.72 -3.81 -7.76
N GLU A 9 -42.37 -4.20 -9.00
CA GLU A 9 -43.15 -3.84 -10.19
C GLU A 9 -42.85 -4.80 -11.35
N TYR A 10 -43.71 -4.81 -12.37
CA TYR A 10 -43.39 -5.42 -13.66
C TYR A 10 -42.41 -4.56 -14.47
N ALA A 11 -41.41 -5.20 -15.08
CA ALA A 11 -40.44 -4.52 -15.90
C ALA A 11 -41.08 -3.85 -17.13
N LYS A 12 -41.11 -2.51 -17.14
CA LYS A 12 -41.79 -1.72 -18.20
C LYS A 12 -41.06 -1.72 -19.55
N ARG A 13 -39.71 -1.78 -19.57
CA ARG A 13 -38.90 -1.51 -20.78
C ARG A 13 -37.77 -2.51 -21.09
N GLY A 14 -37.61 -3.64 -20.41
CA GLY A 14 -36.61 -4.68 -20.77
C GLY A 14 -35.12 -4.27 -20.71
N THR A 15 -34.82 -3.02 -20.35
CA THR A 15 -33.47 -2.43 -20.42
C THR A 15 -32.70 -2.49 -19.09
N ALA A 16 -33.37 -2.80 -17.99
CA ALA A 16 -32.74 -2.85 -16.68
C ALA A 16 -31.98 -4.17 -16.48
N GLY A 17 -30.70 -4.10 -16.14
CA GLY A 17 -29.90 -5.27 -15.76
C GLY A 17 -30.06 -5.60 -14.28
N CYS A 18 -30.21 -6.89 -13.96
CA CYS A 18 -30.19 -7.38 -12.59
C CYS A 18 -28.84 -7.08 -11.94
N LYS A 19 -28.82 -6.40 -10.80
CA LYS A 19 -27.55 -6.02 -10.14
C LYS A 19 -26.74 -7.21 -9.63
N LYS A 20 -27.37 -8.39 -9.46
CA LYS A 20 -26.72 -9.63 -9.01
C LYS A 20 -26.16 -10.47 -10.16
N CYS A 21 -27.00 -11.03 -11.04
CA CYS A 21 -26.54 -11.90 -12.13
C CYS A 21 -26.04 -11.15 -13.38
N LYS A 22 -26.29 -9.84 -13.47
CA LYS A 22 -25.96 -8.95 -14.60
C LYS A 22 -26.77 -9.19 -15.89
N ASP A 23 -27.66 -10.18 -15.92
CA ASP A 23 -28.58 -10.40 -17.03
C ASP A 23 -29.68 -9.32 -17.11
N LYS A 24 -30.23 -9.11 -18.31
CA LYS A 24 -31.34 -8.16 -18.54
C LYS A 24 -32.65 -8.73 -18.00
N ILE A 25 -33.41 -7.89 -17.31
CA ILE A 25 -34.77 -8.20 -16.85
C ILE A 25 -35.74 -7.84 -17.98
N MET A 26 -36.29 -8.86 -18.65
CA MET A 26 -37.17 -8.71 -19.81
C MET A 26 -38.48 -8.00 -19.46
N LYS A 27 -39.09 -7.34 -20.45
CA LYS A 27 -40.38 -6.65 -20.28
C LYS A 27 -41.46 -7.64 -19.84
N GLY A 28 -42.28 -7.26 -18.86
CA GLY A 28 -43.37 -8.10 -18.35
C GLY A 28 -42.96 -9.09 -17.25
N LEU A 29 -41.68 -9.15 -16.86
CA LEU A 29 -41.26 -9.94 -15.69
C LEU A 29 -41.30 -9.11 -14.41
N VAL A 30 -41.70 -9.75 -13.30
CA VAL A 30 -41.66 -9.13 -11.96
C VAL A 30 -40.21 -8.91 -11.51
N ARG A 31 -39.95 -7.72 -10.96
CA ARG A 31 -38.65 -7.32 -10.42
C ARG A 31 -38.79 -6.60 -9.10
N ILE A 32 -37.80 -6.78 -8.25
CA ILE A 32 -37.71 -6.10 -6.95
C ILE A 32 -36.59 -5.06 -7.01
N GLY A 33 -36.93 -3.83 -6.68
CA GLY A 33 -36.05 -2.68 -6.63
C GLY A 33 -35.64 -2.36 -5.19
N LYS A 34 -34.33 -2.29 -4.92
CA LYS A 34 -33.83 -1.69 -3.68
C LYS A 34 -33.66 -0.19 -3.89
N ILE A 35 -34.30 0.64 -3.08
CA ILE A 35 -34.18 2.10 -3.14
C ILE A 35 -32.88 2.49 -2.41
N VAL A 36 -32.02 3.22 -3.11
CA VAL A 36 -30.73 3.72 -2.59
C VAL A 36 -30.57 5.19 -2.91
N PRO A 37 -29.85 5.98 -2.09
CA PRO A 37 -29.52 7.36 -2.44
C PRO A 37 -28.79 7.42 -3.78
N ASN A 38 -29.18 8.34 -4.66
CA ASN A 38 -28.55 8.51 -5.96
C ASN A 38 -27.12 9.04 -5.79
N PRO A 39 -26.07 8.29 -6.19
CA PRO A 39 -24.69 8.74 -6.03
C PRO A 39 -24.26 9.76 -7.12
N PHE A 40 -25.16 10.13 -8.04
CA PHE A 40 -24.86 10.96 -9.21
C PHE A 40 -25.50 12.36 -9.19
N SER A 41 -26.31 12.72 -8.19
CA SER A 41 -26.86 14.06 -8.04
C SER A 41 -26.63 14.61 -6.63
N GLU A 42 -26.14 15.86 -6.52
CA GLU A 42 -25.96 16.55 -5.22
C GLU A 42 -27.29 17.04 -4.62
N SER A 43 -28.38 17.02 -5.39
CA SER A 43 -29.76 17.11 -4.90
C SER A 43 -30.27 15.70 -4.55
N ALA A 44 -30.92 15.57 -3.38
CA ALA A 44 -31.37 14.32 -2.75
C ALA A 44 -32.37 13.51 -3.60
N GLY A 45 -31.89 12.86 -4.65
CA GLY A 45 -32.67 11.93 -5.47
C GLY A 45 -32.48 10.48 -5.03
N GLU A 46 -33.51 9.66 -5.22
CA GLU A 46 -33.45 8.21 -4.98
C GLU A 46 -33.24 7.45 -6.29
N MET A 47 -32.46 6.37 -6.23
CA MET A 47 -32.21 5.46 -7.35
C MET A 47 -32.71 4.06 -7.00
N LYS A 48 -33.34 3.37 -7.95
CA LYS A 48 -33.78 1.97 -7.82
C LYS A 48 -32.73 1.02 -8.39
N GLU A 49 -32.21 0.12 -7.55
CA GLU A 49 -31.41 -1.02 -7.99
C GLU A 49 -32.29 -2.23 -8.25
N TRP A 50 -32.43 -2.64 -9.52
CA TRP A 50 -33.31 -3.74 -9.92
C TRP A 50 -32.67 -5.12 -9.80
N TYR A 51 -33.46 -6.10 -9.35
CA TYR A 51 -33.10 -7.50 -9.22
C TYR A 51 -34.23 -8.40 -9.74
N HIS A 52 -33.88 -9.58 -10.26
CA HIS A 52 -34.86 -10.68 -10.36
C HIS A 52 -35.32 -11.07 -8.94
N VAL A 53 -36.56 -11.54 -8.80
CA VAL A 53 -37.14 -11.97 -7.51
C VAL A 53 -36.21 -12.96 -6.80
N LYS A 54 -35.86 -14.09 -7.44
CA LYS A 54 -34.91 -15.05 -6.88
C LYS A 54 -33.57 -14.41 -6.49
N CYS A 55 -33.04 -13.53 -7.34
CA CYS A 55 -31.74 -12.91 -7.13
C CYS A 55 -31.67 -12.04 -5.87
N ILE A 56 -32.72 -11.27 -5.56
CA ILE A 56 -32.73 -10.44 -4.35
C ILE A 56 -32.79 -11.32 -3.10
N PHE A 57 -33.58 -12.39 -3.08
CA PHE A 57 -33.70 -13.26 -1.92
C PHE A 57 -32.41 -14.04 -1.61
N GLU A 58 -31.69 -14.60 -2.60
CA GLU A 58 -30.37 -15.20 -2.30
C GLU A 58 -29.28 -14.14 -2.01
N LYS A 59 -29.52 -12.84 -2.31
CA LYS A 59 -28.66 -11.75 -1.83
C LYS A 59 -28.95 -11.43 -0.36
N LEU A 60 -30.23 -11.42 0.03
CA LEU A 60 -30.67 -11.20 1.42
C LEU A 60 -30.32 -12.37 2.34
N GLU A 61 -30.31 -13.60 1.82
CA GLU A 61 -29.86 -14.81 2.54
C GLU A 61 -28.38 -14.69 2.97
N ARG A 62 -27.53 -14.10 2.14
CA ARG A 62 -26.10 -13.91 2.41
C ARG A 62 -25.78 -12.56 3.07
N ALA A 63 -26.79 -11.73 3.34
CA ALA A 63 -26.60 -10.43 3.96
C ALA A 63 -26.27 -10.58 5.45
N ARG A 64 -25.51 -9.63 6.01
CA ARG A 64 -25.16 -9.60 7.44
C ARG A 64 -26.43 -9.42 8.28
N ALA A 65 -26.45 -9.97 9.50
CA ALA A 65 -27.60 -9.93 10.42
C ALA A 65 -28.16 -8.51 10.69
N THR A 66 -27.35 -7.46 10.48
CA THR A 66 -27.75 -6.06 10.66
C THR A 66 -28.45 -5.43 9.44
N THR A 67 -28.67 -6.17 8.35
CA THR A 67 -29.34 -5.66 7.13
C THR A 67 -30.83 -5.96 7.20
N LYS A 68 -31.70 -4.95 7.05
CA LYS A 68 -33.16 -5.16 6.97
C LYS A 68 -33.48 -6.07 5.79
N LYS A 69 -34.03 -7.25 6.08
CA LYS A 69 -34.53 -8.21 5.10
C LYS A 69 -35.99 -7.85 4.76
N ILE A 70 -36.47 -8.38 3.64
CA ILE A 70 -37.91 -8.33 3.33
C ILE A 70 -38.52 -9.45 4.16
N GLU A 71 -39.20 -9.09 5.24
CA GLU A 71 -39.78 -10.04 6.19
C GLU A 71 -41.29 -10.18 6.01
N ASP A 72 -41.95 -9.12 5.53
CA ASP A 72 -43.39 -9.06 5.28
C ASP A 72 -43.71 -8.36 3.95
N ILE A 73 -44.90 -8.60 3.39
CA ILE A 73 -45.45 -7.90 2.22
C ILE A 73 -45.51 -6.38 2.41
N THR A 74 -45.63 -5.90 3.66
CA THR A 74 -45.63 -4.47 3.98
C THR A 74 -44.28 -3.78 3.73
N ASP A 75 -43.19 -4.54 3.52
CA ASP A 75 -41.87 -4.00 3.17
C ASP A 75 -41.71 -3.71 1.67
N LEU A 76 -42.68 -4.07 0.83
CA LEU A 76 -42.66 -3.91 -0.63
C LEU A 76 -43.64 -2.85 -1.11
N GLU A 77 -43.13 -1.67 -1.46
CA GLU A 77 -43.92 -0.63 -2.15
C GLU A 77 -44.36 -1.13 -3.54
N GLY A 78 -45.63 -0.98 -3.91
CA GLY A 78 -46.18 -1.41 -5.21
C GLY A 78 -46.75 -2.85 -5.24
N TRP A 79 -46.91 -3.49 -4.09
CA TRP A 79 -47.46 -4.85 -3.96
C TRP A 79 -48.87 -5.03 -4.54
N GLU A 80 -49.70 -3.99 -4.46
CA GLU A 80 -51.10 -4.02 -4.93
C GLU A 80 -51.23 -4.24 -6.45
N GLU A 81 -50.19 -3.88 -7.22
CA GLU A 81 -50.18 -3.93 -8.69
C GLU A 81 -49.67 -5.28 -9.27
N ILE A 82 -49.40 -6.28 -8.43
CA ILE A 82 -48.85 -7.59 -8.83
C ILE A 82 -49.97 -8.64 -8.93
N GLU A 83 -49.92 -9.51 -9.93
CA GLU A 83 -50.88 -10.62 -10.08
C GLU A 83 -50.67 -11.70 -9.00
N ASP A 84 -51.74 -12.41 -8.64
CA ASP A 84 -51.73 -13.33 -7.49
C ASP A 84 -50.73 -14.50 -7.66
N GLU A 85 -50.50 -14.98 -8.89
CA GLU A 85 -49.49 -16.01 -9.16
C GLU A 85 -48.06 -15.55 -8.82
N ASP A 86 -47.74 -14.29 -9.13
CA ASP A 86 -46.42 -13.71 -8.84
C ASP A 86 -46.28 -13.30 -7.37
N LYS A 87 -47.39 -12.92 -6.72
CA LYS A 87 -47.43 -12.71 -5.26
C LYS A 87 -47.11 -14.01 -4.52
N ASP A 88 -47.68 -15.14 -4.96
CA ASP A 88 -47.39 -16.46 -4.39
C ASP A 88 -45.91 -16.85 -4.53
N LEU A 89 -45.30 -16.55 -5.68
CA LEU A 89 -43.87 -16.76 -5.90
C LEU A 89 -43.00 -15.96 -4.92
N ILE A 90 -43.34 -14.68 -4.69
CA ILE A 90 -42.60 -13.83 -3.75
C ILE A 90 -42.83 -14.29 -2.31
N ASN A 91 -44.06 -14.60 -1.92
CA ASN A 91 -44.41 -15.12 -0.60
C ASN A 91 -43.67 -16.42 -0.28
N LYS A 92 -43.54 -17.32 -1.26
CA LYS A 92 -42.74 -18.54 -1.12
C LYS A 92 -41.27 -18.22 -0.80
N HIS A 93 -40.68 -17.24 -1.46
CA HIS A 93 -39.30 -16.84 -1.20
C HIS A 93 -39.10 -16.10 0.14
N ILE A 94 -40.10 -15.33 0.60
CA ILE A 94 -40.10 -14.74 1.94
C ILE A 94 -40.13 -15.86 3.01
N ALA A 95 -41.02 -16.83 2.86
CA ALA A 95 -41.13 -17.97 3.77
C ALA A 95 -39.85 -18.82 3.80
N GLU A 96 -39.24 -19.09 2.64
CA GLU A 96 -37.95 -19.80 2.54
C GLU A 96 -36.81 -19.03 3.25
N LEU A 97 -36.79 -17.70 3.12
CA LEU A 97 -35.78 -16.84 3.77
C LEU A 97 -35.96 -16.82 5.30
N ALA A 98 -37.20 -16.78 5.78
CA ALA A 98 -37.54 -16.83 7.21
C ALA A 98 -37.17 -18.20 7.81
N ALA A 99 -37.54 -19.30 7.15
CA ALA A 99 -37.25 -20.66 7.60
C ALA A 99 -35.73 -20.92 7.74
N LYS A 100 -34.93 -20.39 6.81
CA LYS A 100 -33.46 -20.51 6.86
C LYS A 100 -32.80 -19.60 7.90
N THR A 101 -33.43 -18.48 8.25
CA THR A 101 -32.92 -17.57 9.29
C THR A 101 -33.13 -18.17 10.70
N ASN A 102 -34.17 -19.00 10.87
CA ASN A 102 -34.49 -19.66 12.16
C ASN A 102 -33.81 -21.04 12.37
N ALA A 103 -33.10 -21.57 11.37
CA ALA A 103 -32.38 -22.84 11.49
C ALA A 103 -30.91 -22.62 11.90
N SER A 104 -30.57 -22.92 13.16
CA SER A 104 -29.16 -22.94 13.64
C SER A 104 -28.36 -24.05 12.92
N PRO A 105 -27.05 -23.87 12.62
CA PRO A 105 -26.31 -24.80 11.77
C PRO A 105 -25.95 -26.10 12.52
N LYS A 106 -26.67 -27.19 12.25
CA LYS A 106 -26.21 -28.55 12.54
C LYS A 106 -25.13 -28.96 11.52
N LYS A 107 -23.95 -29.32 12.02
CA LYS A 107 -22.88 -30.03 11.28
C LYS A 107 -23.51 -31.18 10.47
N LYS A 108 -23.47 -31.12 9.14
CA LYS A 108 -23.67 -32.30 8.29
C LYS A 108 -22.32 -32.86 7.88
N VAL A 109 -21.96 -33.95 8.54
CA VAL A 109 -21.00 -34.95 8.07
C VAL A 109 -21.62 -35.61 6.84
N GLN A 110 -20.99 -35.51 5.67
CA GLN A 110 -21.35 -36.33 4.52
C GLN A 110 -20.54 -37.62 4.58
N ALA A 111 -21.22 -38.69 5.00
CA ALA A 111 -20.83 -40.06 4.70
C ALA A 111 -21.09 -40.33 3.20
N LYS A 112 -20.07 -40.85 2.51
CA LYS A 112 -20.24 -41.50 1.20
C LYS A 112 -20.65 -42.95 1.47
N LEU A 113 -21.72 -43.42 0.81
CA LEU A 113 -21.97 -44.84 0.64
C LEU A 113 -21.79 -45.18 -0.85
N ASN A 114 -21.12 -46.31 -1.08
CA ASN A 114 -20.79 -46.84 -2.40
C ASN A 114 -21.69 -48.07 -2.62
N SER A 115 -22.22 -48.22 -3.82
CA SER A 115 -23.03 -49.36 -4.24
C SER A 115 -22.16 -50.44 -4.89
N SER A 116 -21.80 -51.48 -4.14
CA SER A 116 -21.60 -52.87 -4.60
C SER A 116 -20.97 -53.67 -3.45
N GLY A 117 -21.76 -54.55 -2.84
CA GLY A 117 -21.29 -55.44 -1.79
C GLY A 117 -20.60 -56.66 -2.35
N GLN A 118 -19.40 -56.97 -1.85
CA GLN A 118 -18.96 -58.32 -1.42
C GLN A 118 -17.53 -58.29 -0.84
N LEU A 119 -17.28 -59.19 0.12
CA LEU A 119 -16.03 -59.42 0.85
C LEU A 119 -14.99 -60.20 0.03
N THR A 120 -13.69 -59.90 0.21
CA THR A 120 -12.55 -60.85 0.36
C THR A 120 -11.20 -60.10 0.51
N THR A 121 -10.22 -60.68 1.23
CA THR A 121 -8.81 -60.22 1.40
C THR A 121 -7.84 -61.31 0.85
N PRO A 122 -6.49 -61.13 0.88
CA PRO A 122 -5.55 -60.53 -0.09
C PRO A 122 -4.65 -61.57 -0.81
N PRO A 123 -3.71 -61.19 -1.73
CA PRO A 123 -2.25 -61.29 -1.41
C PRO A 123 -1.33 -60.25 -2.16
N PRO A 124 0.02 -60.24 -1.95
CA PRO A 124 0.91 -59.05 -2.05
C PRO A 124 1.86 -58.95 -3.28
N GLU A 125 2.36 -57.72 -3.50
CA GLU A 125 3.65 -57.29 -4.14
C GLU A 125 3.94 -57.61 -5.64
N PRO A 126 4.94 -57.00 -6.36
CA PRO A 126 6.10 -56.18 -5.91
C PRO A 126 6.48 -54.91 -6.74
N SER A 127 7.35 -54.11 -6.11
CA SER A 127 8.43 -53.21 -6.60
C SER A 127 8.51 -52.71 -8.06
N THR A 128 8.85 -51.43 -8.26
CA THR A 128 10.09 -51.02 -8.97
C THR A 128 10.40 -49.51 -8.86
N ASN A 129 11.61 -49.23 -8.32
CA ASN A 129 12.64 -48.26 -8.71
C ASN A 129 12.35 -46.75 -8.88
N ALA A 130 12.80 -45.99 -7.87
CA ALA A 130 13.19 -44.58 -7.97
C ALA A 130 14.71 -44.42 -8.22
N PRO A 131 15.18 -43.33 -8.87
CA PRO A 131 16.58 -42.91 -8.79
C PRO A 131 16.81 -41.87 -7.68
N ARG A 132 17.56 -42.32 -6.67
CA ARG A 132 18.60 -41.67 -5.83
C ARG A 132 18.54 -40.14 -5.63
N LYS A 133 18.17 -39.73 -4.40
CA LYS A 133 18.43 -38.39 -3.82
C LYS A 133 19.73 -38.38 -3.01
N PHE A 134 20.45 -37.28 -3.17
CA PHE A 134 21.66 -36.86 -2.45
C PHE A 134 21.37 -36.64 -0.96
N SER A 135 22.02 -37.40 -0.07
CA SER A 135 21.84 -37.33 1.39
C SER A 135 22.97 -36.54 2.04
N GLY A 136 22.63 -35.53 2.85
CA GLY A 136 23.64 -34.84 3.63
C GLY A 136 23.13 -33.80 4.62
N PHE A 137 22.05 -34.04 5.37
CA PHE A 137 21.77 -33.32 6.63
C PHE A 137 20.90 -34.19 7.56
N THR A 138 21.45 -34.58 8.70
CA THR A 138 20.74 -35.23 9.81
C THR A 138 19.98 -34.19 10.62
N ALA A 139 18.65 -34.29 10.65
CA ALA A 139 17.79 -33.55 11.56
C ALA A 139 17.72 -34.27 12.92
N THR A 140 18.05 -33.55 13.99
CA THR A 140 17.81 -33.96 15.38
C THR A 140 16.30 -33.93 15.67
N LYS A 141 15.76 -35.05 16.17
CA LYS A 141 14.38 -35.16 16.67
C LYS A 141 14.22 -34.28 17.93
N ALA A 142 13.34 -33.28 17.86
CA ALA A 142 12.86 -32.55 19.03
C ALA A 142 11.53 -33.15 19.51
N GLY A 143 11.45 -33.35 20.82
CA GLY A 143 10.34 -34.00 21.52
C GLY A 143 9.05 -33.19 21.58
N THR A 144 7.98 -33.93 21.86
CA THR A 144 6.61 -33.48 22.10
C THR A 144 6.50 -32.43 23.20
N THR A 145 6.14 -31.20 22.82
CA THR A 145 5.49 -30.22 23.70
C THR A 145 4.31 -29.58 22.97
N SER A 146 3.19 -29.52 23.68
CA SER A 146 1.84 -29.10 23.28
C SER A 146 1.76 -27.78 22.51
N SER A 147 1.07 -27.82 21.37
CA SER A 147 0.80 -26.69 20.47
C SER A 147 -0.33 -25.79 21.00
N PRO A 148 -0.23 -24.45 21.01
CA PRO A 148 -1.38 -23.58 21.04
C PRO A 148 -1.91 -23.37 19.61
N SER A 149 -3.22 -23.54 19.44
CA SER A 149 -3.95 -23.33 18.20
C SER A 149 -3.77 -21.92 17.63
N ALA A 150 -3.10 -21.81 16.49
CA ALA A 150 -2.94 -20.54 15.77
C ALA A 150 -4.20 -20.22 14.95
N SER A 151 -4.88 -19.14 15.32
CA SER A 151 -5.93 -18.48 14.54
C SER A 151 -5.33 -17.45 13.57
N PRO A 152 -6.02 -17.04 12.50
CA PRO A 152 -5.42 -16.24 11.42
C PRO A 152 -5.01 -14.84 11.89
N ALA A 153 -3.95 -14.32 11.26
CA ALA A 153 -3.22 -13.10 11.59
C ALA A 153 -4.11 -11.90 12.01
N LYS A 154 -4.02 -11.51 13.29
CA LYS A 154 -4.47 -10.22 13.79
C LYS A 154 -3.37 -9.17 13.59
N ALA A 155 -3.78 -7.97 13.17
CA ALA A 155 -2.93 -6.79 13.12
C ALA A 155 -2.59 -6.31 14.55
N ASP A 156 -1.32 -5.93 14.73
CA ASP A 156 -0.69 -5.35 15.92
C ASP A 156 -0.76 -6.23 17.19
N GLN A 157 0.21 -7.15 17.33
CA GLN A 157 0.47 -7.83 18.60
C GLN A 157 1.25 -6.84 19.47
N GLY A 158 0.57 -6.17 20.41
CA GLY A 158 1.23 -5.33 21.41
C GLY A 158 2.21 -6.11 22.27
N SER A 159 3.16 -5.41 22.91
CA SER A 159 4.10 -6.02 23.86
C SER A 159 3.42 -6.25 25.21
N LYS A 160 3.27 -7.51 25.62
CA LYS A 160 2.67 -7.85 26.92
C LYS A 160 3.60 -7.47 28.06
N LEU A 161 4.91 -7.64 27.86
CA LEU A 161 5.91 -7.41 28.90
C LEU A 161 6.08 -5.91 29.16
N SER A 162 6.05 -5.08 28.11
CA SER A 162 6.08 -3.61 28.25
C SER A 162 4.89 -3.09 29.06
N ALA A 163 3.68 -3.59 28.75
CA ALA A 163 2.47 -3.19 29.48
C ALA A 163 2.51 -3.61 30.96
N GLN A 164 3.12 -4.75 31.29
CA GLN A 164 3.30 -5.21 32.67
C GLN A 164 4.33 -4.40 33.47
N MET A 165 5.37 -3.91 32.80
CA MET A 165 6.43 -3.11 33.43
C MET A 165 6.09 -1.62 33.56
N CYS A 166 5.02 -1.18 32.89
CA CYS A 166 4.54 0.20 32.91
C CYS A 166 3.86 0.54 34.24
N ASP A 167 4.13 1.72 34.78
CA ASP A 167 3.28 2.37 35.80
C ASP A 167 2.36 3.37 35.09
N PRO A 168 1.06 3.04 34.88
CA PRO A 168 0.15 3.89 34.10
C PRO A 168 -0.10 5.26 34.72
N SER A 169 0.18 5.44 36.01
CA SER A 169 0.00 6.71 36.72
C SER A 169 1.23 7.61 36.65
N HIS A 170 2.35 7.10 36.13
CA HIS A 170 3.60 7.83 36.07
C HIS A 170 3.60 8.91 34.97
N LYS A 171 4.38 9.97 35.18
CA LYS A 171 4.47 11.11 34.25
C LYS A 171 4.99 10.71 32.86
N ASP A 172 5.76 9.64 32.76
CA ASP A 172 6.28 9.12 31.50
C ASP A 172 5.18 8.64 30.55
N CYS A 173 3.99 8.31 31.08
CA CYS A 173 2.83 7.95 30.29
C CYS A 173 2.03 9.16 29.78
N LEU A 174 2.39 10.39 30.15
CA LEU A 174 1.65 11.58 29.74
C LEU A 174 2.04 12.02 28.32
N LEU A 175 1.03 12.39 27.54
CA LEU A 175 1.20 12.99 26.21
C LEU A 175 2.08 14.25 26.26
N ARG A 176 2.06 14.97 27.39
CA ARG A 176 2.93 16.11 27.64
C ARG A 176 4.42 15.75 27.51
N GLU A 177 4.88 14.68 28.17
CA GLU A 177 6.28 14.29 28.15
C GLU A 177 6.67 13.73 26.78
N PHE A 178 5.77 12.96 26.15
CA PHE A 178 5.94 12.51 24.76
C PHE A 178 6.10 13.68 23.77
N ARG A 179 5.29 14.73 23.90
CA ARG A 179 5.44 15.93 23.07
C ARG A 179 6.76 16.64 23.32
N LYS A 180 7.21 16.77 24.57
CA LYS A 180 8.52 17.35 24.87
C LYS A 180 9.63 16.55 24.20
N LEU A 181 9.56 15.21 24.27
CA LEU A 181 10.50 14.35 23.57
C LEU A 181 10.49 14.63 22.06
N CYS A 182 9.32 14.67 21.43
CA CYS A 182 9.20 14.96 20.00
C CYS A 182 9.78 16.34 19.62
N ALA A 183 9.56 17.37 20.46
CA ALA A 183 10.10 18.71 20.25
C ALA A 183 11.64 18.73 20.35
N MET A 184 12.20 18.13 21.41
CA MET A 184 13.66 18.03 21.60
C MET A 184 14.34 17.29 20.44
N VAL A 185 13.74 16.22 19.92
CA VAL A 185 14.25 15.47 18.77
C VAL A 185 14.15 16.30 17.48
N ALA A 186 13.06 17.05 17.28
CA ALA A 186 12.85 17.86 16.09
C ALA A 186 13.83 19.04 16.00
N GLU A 187 14.19 19.65 17.12
CA GLU A 187 15.09 20.81 17.19
C GLU A 187 16.55 20.50 16.82
N LYS A 188 16.98 19.24 16.97
CA LYS A 188 18.37 18.85 16.68
C LYS A 188 18.51 18.44 15.21
N PRO A 189 19.57 18.85 14.50
CA PRO A 189 19.79 18.41 13.12
C PRO A 189 20.46 17.02 13.04
N SER A 190 21.37 16.71 13.97
CA SER A 190 22.17 15.49 13.94
C SER A 190 21.39 14.24 14.35
N TYR A 191 21.39 13.21 13.50
CA TYR A 191 20.73 11.92 13.77
C TYR A 191 21.29 11.19 15.00
N ASN A 192 22.59 11.30 15.27
CA ASN A 192 23.20 10.68 16.44
C ASN A 192 22.68 11.33 17.73
N VAL A 193 22.58 12.65 17.74
CA VAL A 193 22.03 13.40 18.88
C VAL A 193 20.55 13.06 19.09
N LYS A 194 19.77 12.93 18.02
CA LYS A 194 18.36 12.49 18.11
C LYS A 194 18.22 11.13 18.77
N THR A 195 19.03 10.17 18.33
CA THR A 195 19.05 8.81 18.88
C THR A 195 19.41 8.85 20.37
N GLN A 196 20.41 9.66 20.75
CA GLN A 196 20.80 9.83 22.15
C GLN A 196 19.68 10.43 23.01
N ILE A 197 18.98 11.46 22.54
CA ILE A 197 17.85 12.08 23.26
C ILE A 197 16.75 11.05 23.54
N ILE A 198 16.40 10.23 22.54
CA ILE A 198 15.40 9.16 22.70
C ILE A 198 15.92 8.13 23.69
N GLN A 199 17.18 7.70 23.57
CA GLN A 199 17.77 6.70 24.44
C GLN A 199 17.81 7.18 25.90
N ASP A 200 18.19 8.43 26.14
CA ASP A 200 18.23 9.02 27.47
C ASP A 200 16.84 9.05 28.09
N PHE A 201 15.81 9.42 27.33
CA PHE A 201 14.42 9.39 27.79
C PHE A 201 13.96 7.96 28.10
N LEU A 202 14.22 6.99 27.22
CA LEU A 202 13.82 5.59 27.41
C LEU A 202 14.58 4.88 28.53
N ARG A 203 15.72 5.42 28.98
CA ARG A 203 16.49 4.88 30.11
C ARG A 203 16.16 5.59 31.42
N LYS A 204 16.16 6.91 31.44
CA LYS A 204 16.07 7.75 32.64
C LYS A 204 14.65 8.27 32.93
N GLY A 205 13.76 8.22 31.94
CA GLY A 205 12.42 8.80 32.06
C GLY A 205 12.43 10.32 32.23
N SER A 206 11.26 10.88 32.53
CA SER A 206 11.07 12.31 32.81
C SER A 206 11.64 12.73 34.18
N GLY A 207 11.81 11.78 35.11
CA GLY A 207 12.37 12.00 36.45
C GLY A 207 13.91 11.99 36.49
N GLY A 208 14.58 11.49 35.45
CA GLY A 208 16.04 11.40 35.39
C GLY A 208 16.63 10.14 36.06
N ASP A 209 15.81 9.31 36.71
CA ASP A 209 16.21 8.06 37.36
C ASP A 209 16.06 6.85 36.42
N LYS A 210 14.83 6.46 36.14
CA LYS A 210 14.44 5.27 35.41
C LYS A 210 13.14 5.53 34.67
N PHE A 211 13.08 5.11 33.42
CA PHE A 211 11.85 5.11 32.66
C PHE A 211 10.82 4.14 33.25
N ARG A 212 9.61 4.63 33.54
CA ARG A 212 8.48 3.85 34.11
C ARG A 212 7.26 3.83 33.20
N GLY A 213 7.37 4.39 32.01
CA GLY A 213 6.29 4.37 31.01
C GLY A 213 6.21 3.05 30.25
N ASP A 214 5.25 2.98 29.32
CA ASP A 214 5.13 1.87 28.38
C ASP A 214 6.12 2.09 27.21
N LEU A 215 7.16 1.25 27.16
CA LEU A 215 8.22 1.31 26.16
C LEU A 215 7.67 1.05 24.75
N TYR A 216 6.91 -0.02 24.57
CA TYR A 216 6.29 -0.35 23.29
C TYR A 216 5.39 0.78 22.80
N LEU A 217 4.53 1.31 23.67
CA LEU A 217 3.60 2.35 23.29
C LEU A 217 4.33 3.65 22.90
N THR A 218 5.35 4.02 23.66
CA THR A 218 6.18 5.20 23.38
C THR A 218 6.88 5.05 22.03
N VAL A 219 7.50 3.89 21.76
CA VAL A 219 8.18 3.60 20.48
C VAL A 219 7.18 3.50 19.32
N LYS A 220 6.01 2.90 19.53
CA LYS A 220 4.91 2.82 18.56
C LYS A 220 4.46 4.22 18.13
N LEU A 221 4.20 5.10 19.10
CA LEU A 221 3.75 6.47 18.84
C LEU A 221 4.86 7.36 18.27
N LEU A 222 6.15 7.10 18.56
CA LEU A 222 7.28 7.74 17.89
C LEU A 222 7.39 7.34 16.41
N LEU A 223 6.77 6.23 16.01
CA LEU A 223 6.88 5.64 14.67
C LEU A 223 5.53 5.54 13.91
N PRO A 224 4.72 6.62 13.83
CA PRO A 224 3.38 6.55 13.24
C PRO A 224 3.42 6.34 11.72
N GLY A 225 4.57 6.62 11.08
CA GLY A 225 4.85 6.34 9.68
C GLY A 225 5.36 4.91 9.40
N VAL A 226 5.63 4.11 10.42
CA VAL A 226 6.16 2.74 10.28
C VAL A 226 5.11 1.74 10.73
N VAL A 227 4.51 1.97 11.91
CA VAL A 227 3.34 1.25 12.42
C VAL A 227 2.10 2.05 12.03
N LYS A 228 1.67 1.87 10.77
CA LYS A 228 0.58 2.67 10.19
C LYS A 228 -0.78 2.06 10.46
N SER A 229 -1.66 2.84 11.09
CA SER A 229 -3.11 2.61 11.10
C SER A 229 -3.77 3.40 9.98
N VAL A 230 -4.82 2.90 9.31
CA VAL A 230 -5.49 3.65 8.23
C VAL A 230 -6.70 4.37 8.81
N TYR A 231 -6.64 5.70 8.93
CA TYR A 231 -7.73 6.51 9.50
C TYR A 231 -8.76 7.00 8.47
N ASN A 232 -8.49 6.85 7.17
CA ASN A 232 -9.33 7.38 6.08
C ASN A 232 -9.60 8.90 6.16
N LEU A 233 -8.62 9.65 6.68
CA LEU A 233 -8.68 11.10 6.82
C LEU A 233 -7.53 11.77 6.06
N ASN A 234 -7.87 12.64 5.11
CA ASN A 234 -6.94 13.54 4.44
C ASN A 234 -7.02 14.97 5.00
N ASP A 235 -6.11 15.85 4.57
CA ASP A 235 -6.00 17.22 5.10
C ASP A 235 -7.31 18.00 4.99
N LYS A 236 -8.03 17.88 3.86
CA LYS A 236 -9.31 18.56 3.62
C LYS A 236 -10.43 17.98 4.49
N GLN A 237 -10.47 16.67 4.69
CA GLN A 237 -11.44 16.03 5.58
C GLN A 237 -11.21 16.44 7.03
N ILE A 238 -9.95 16.48 7.49
CA ILE A 238 -9.61 16.96 8.84
C ILE A 238 -10.09 18.40 9.02
N VAL A 239 -9.77 19.30 8.08
CA VAL A 239 -10.25 20.69 8.11
C VAL A 239 -11.77 20.78 8.15
N LYS A 240 -12.47 20.02 7.30
CA LYS A 240 -13.95 19.99 7.25
C LYS A 240 -14.57 19.53 8.57
N LEU A 241 -13.99 18.50 9.21
CA LEU A 241 -14.49 17.98 10.48
C LEU A 241 -14.26 18.98 11.60
N PHE A 242 -13.07 19.58 11.68
CA PHE A 242 -12.75 20.54 12.73
C PHE A 242 -13.41 21.91 12.53
N SER A 243 -13.71 22.33 11.30
CA SER A 243 -14.48 23.57 11.08
C SER A 243 -15.88 23.47 11.68
N ARG A 244 -16.49 22.27 11.67
CA ARG A 244 -17.75 21.99 12.34
C ARG A 244 -17.61 21.93 13.86
N ILE A 245 -16.57 21.27 14.37
CA ILE A 245 -16.31 21.16 15.82
C ILE A 245 -16.06 22.53 16.44
N PHE A 246 -15.23 23.35 15.80
CA PHE A 246 -14.86 24.69 16.28
C PHE A 246 -15.90 25.76 15.92
N ASN A 247 -16.89 25.41 15.09
CA ASN A 247 -17.90 26.33 14.56
C ASN A 247 -17.26 27.58 13.90
N CYS A 248 -16.33 27.35 12.97
CA CYS A 248 -15.59 28.40 12.27
C CYS A 248 -15.65 28.24 10.75
N ASN A 249 -15.20 29.27 10.01
CA ASN A 249 -15.25 29.26 8.55
C ASN A 249 -14.24 28.24 7.97
N GLN A 250 -14.74 27.26 7.22
CA GLN A 250 -13.92 26.24 6.57
C GLN A 250 -12.95 26.84 5.55
N GLU A 251 -13.35 27.90 4.83
CA GLU A 251 -12.52 28.51 3.78
C GLU A 251 -11.26 29.17 4.34
N GLU A 252 -11.35 29.77 5.53
CA GLU A 252 -10.20 30.35 6.22
C GLU A 252 -9.19 29.29 6.63
N MET A 253 -9.67 28.15 7.15
CA MET A 253 -8.81 27.01 7.47
C MET A 253 -8.16 26.41 6.21
N VAL A 254 -8.89 26.33 5.09
CA VAL A 254 -8.34 25.86 3.82
C VAL A 254 -7.26 26.81 3.29
N ARG A 255 -7.42 28.12 3.49
CA ARG A 255 -6.42 29.13 3.13
C ARG A 255 -5.16 29.00 3.97
N ASP A 256 -5.30 28.80 5.29
CA ASP A 256 -4.16 28.57 6.17
C ASP A 256 -3.42 27.25 5.84
N LEU A 257 -4.18 26.21 5.44
CA LEU A 257 -3.61 24.93 5.01
C LEU A 257 -2.67 25.04 3.79
N GLU A 258 -2.71 26.13 3.02
CA GLU A 258 -1.73 26.41 1.96
C GLU A 258 -0.29 26.46 2.48
N GLN A 259 -0.09 26.75 3.77
CA GLN A 259 1.21 26.66 4.45
C GLN A 259 1.71 25.22 4.63
N GLY A 260 0.90 24.21 4.30
CA GLY A 260 1.33 22.81 4.18
C GLY A 260 1.41 22.03 5.49
N ASP A 261 0.82 22.52 6.59
CA ASP A 261 0.73 21.81 7.87
C ASP A 261 -0.68 21.85 8.50
N VAL A 262 -1.48 20.82 8.23
CA VAL A 262 -2.81 20.68 8.84
C VAL A 262 -2.76 20.63 10.38
N SER A 263 -1.69 20.13 10.99
CA SER A 263 -1.59 20.09 12.45
C SER A 263 -1.40 21.48 13.06
N GLU A 264 -0.76 22.38 12.32
CA GLU A 264 -0.61 23.78 12.73
C GLU A 264 -1.91 24.57 12.50
N THR A 265 -2.55 24.37 11.35
CA THR A 265 -3.87 24.94 11.05
C THR A 265 -4.88 24.58 12.14
N ILE A 266 -4.99 23.29 12.51
CA ILE A 266 -5.90 22.88 13.59
C ILE A 266 -5.54 23.54 14.92
N ARG A 267 -4.24 23.69 15.25
CA ARG A 267 -3.80 24.36 16.48
C ARG A 267 -4.28 25.81 16.55
N ILE A 268 -4.02 26.59 15.49
CA ILE A 268 -4.34 28.02 15.41
C ILE A 268 -5.85 28.24 15.60
N PHE A 269 -6.67 27.49 14.86
CA PHE A 269 -8.13 27.64 14.92
C PHE A 269 -8.74 27.06 16.19
N PHE A 270 -8.08 26.09 16.84
CA PHE A 270 -8.49 25.59 18.14
C PHE A 270 -8.25 26.62 19.26
N GLU A 271 -7.09 27.29 19.24
CA GLU A 271 -6.79 28.38 20.19
C GLU A 271 -7.75 29.58 20.04
N ALA A 272 -8.18 29.86 18.80
CA ALA A 272 -9.13 30.94 18.52
C ALA A 272 -10.60 30.59 18.82
N SER A 273 -10.94 29.31 19.00
CA SER A 273 -12.33 28.89 19.18
C SER A 273 -12.86 29.24 20.56
N LYS A 274 -13.88 30.11 20.60
CA LYS A 274 -14.60 30.47 21.83
C LYS A 274 -15.66 29.44 22.23
N SER A 275 -16.27 28.79 21.25
CA SER A 275 -17.30 27.75 21.45
C SER A 275 -16.71 26.42 21.90
N PHE A 276 -15.45 26.14 21.53
CA PHE A 276 -14.75 24.91 21.86
C PHE A 276 -13.33 25.22 22.35
N PRO A 277 -13.17 25.77 23.57
CA PRO A 277 -11.88 26.21 24.07
C PRO A 277 -10.94 25.03 24.42
N PRO A 278 -9.61 25.19 24.29
CA PRO A 278 -8.65 24.17 24.71
C PRO A 278 -8.67 23.89 26.22
N ALA A 279 -8.33 22.65 26.60
CA ALA A 279 -8.15 22.29 27.99
C ALA A 279 -6.97 23.07 28.62
N PRO A 280 -7.07 23.46 29.91
CA PRO A 280 -6.06 24.29 30.56
C PRO A 280 -4.75 23.53 30.88
N LYS A 281 -4.83 22.20 31.04
CA LYS A 281 -3.70 21.34 31.38
C LYS A 281 -3.72 20.07 30.52
N SER A 282 -2.55 19.61 30.13
CA SER A 282 -2.35 18.35 29.41
C SER A 282 -2.33 17.20 30.41
N LEU A 283 -3.43 16.44 30.47
CA LEU A 283 -3.62 15.30 31.38
C LEU A 283 -3.79 13.96 30.63
N LEU A 284 -3.81 13.99 29.29
CA LEU A 284 -3.96 12.79 28.47
C LEU A 284 -2.78 11.84 28.63
N THR A 285 -3.09 10.57 28.78
CA THR A 285 -2.09 9.49 28.74
C THR A 285 -1.89 8.96 27.32
N LEU A 286 -0.74 8.34 27.04
CA LEU A 286 -0.47 7.69 25.75
C LEU A 286 -1.45 6.54 25.47
N GLN A 287 -1.91 5.85 26.52
CA GLN A 287 -2.89 4.76 26.43
C GLN A 287 -4.26 5.28 25.97
N GLU A 288 -4.72 6.41 26.50
CA GLU A 288 -5.94 7.07 26.04
C GLU A 288 -5.83 7.51 24.58
N VAL A 289 -4.67 8.07 24.19
CA VAL A 289 -4.40 8.49 22.81
C VAL A 289 -4.41 7.29 21.86
N ASP A 290 -3.69 6.21 22.17
CA ASP A 290 -3.66 5.00 21.33
C ASP A 290 -5.01 4.31 21.25
N THR A 291 -5.78 4.31 22.34
CA THR A 291 -7.15 3.80 22.35
C THR A 291 -8.05 4.62 21.41
N SER A 292 -7.97 5.95 21.47
CA SER A 292 -8.73 6.83 20.58
C SER A 292 -8.33 6.66 19.11
N LEU A 293 -7.01 6.59 18.81
CA LEU A 293 -6.51 6.32 17.47
C LEU A 293 -6.97 4.95 16.96
N THR A 294 -6.94 3.92 17.81
CA THR A 294 -7.41 2.57 17.45
C THR A 294 -8.90 2.56 17.12
N ARG A 295 -9.73 3.28 17.89
CA ARG A 295 -11.16 3.46 17.56
C ARG A 295 -11.32 4.21 16.25
N LEU A 296 -10.63 5.34 16.08
CA LEU A 296 -10.71 6.17 14.88
C LEU A 296 -10.35 5.39 13.60
N ALA A 297 -9.37 4.48 13.67
CA ALA A 297 -8.97 3.62 12.55
C ALA A 297 -10.07 2.63 12.11
N GLN A 298 -11.03 2.32 12.98
CA GLN A 298 -12.17 1.44 12.68
C GLN A 298 -13.36 2.22 12.08
N LEU A 299 -13.37 3.55 12.19
CA LEU A 299 -14.46 4.40 11.75
C LEU A 299 -14.30 4.79 10.27
N THR A 300 -15.40 4.68 9.52
CA THR A 300 -15.44 5.04 8.09
C THR A 300 -16.46 6.13 7.77
N LYS A 301 -17.39 6.44 8.70
CA LYS A 301 -18.42 7.46 8.51
C LYS A 301 -17.97 8.79 9.08
N GLU A 302 -18.25 9.86 8.36
CA GLU A 302 -17.85 11.23 8.71
C GLU A 302 -18.36 11.65 10.09
N ASP A 303 -19.64 11.39 10.40
CA ASP A 303 -20.24 11.75 11.70
C ASP A 303 -19.63 10.98 12.88
N ASP A 304 -19.24 9.73 12.67
CA ASP A 304 -18.62 8.90 13.71
C ASP A 304 -17.19 9.40 13.97
N GLN A 305 -16.46 9.71 12.90
CA GLN A 305 -15.11 10.29 12.98
C GLN A 305 -15.13 11.66 13.66
N GLN A 306 -16.11 12.52 13.32
CA GLN A 306 -16.29 13.81 13.96
C GLN A 306 -16.49 13.66 15.47
N ARG A 307 -17.35 12.74 15.90
CA ARG A 307 -17.62 12.48 17.32
C ARG A 307 -16.38 12.00 18.07
N GLU A 308 -15.62 11.05 17.52
CA GLU A 308 -14.39 10.58 18.17
C GLU A 308 -13.34 11.70 18.26
N LEU A 309 -13.16 12.50 17.19
CA LEU A 309 -12.26 13.65 17.19
C LEU A 309 -12.70 14.73 18.19
N GLU A 310 -13.99 15.00 18.31
CA GLU A 310 -14.53 15.94 19.30
C GLU A 310 -14.27 15.44 20.73
N LEU A 311 -14.52 14.16 21.01
CA LEU A 311 -14.31 13.54 22.32
C LEU A 311 -12.87 13.67 22.81
N ILE A 312 -11.89 13.34 21.96
CA ILE A 312 -10.48 13.47 22.34
C ILE A 312 -10.07 14.94 22.45
N SER A 313 -10.56 15.80 21.55
CA SER A 313 -10.19 17.23 21.52
C SER A 313 -10.67 18.00 22.77
N LYS A 314 -11.79 17.60 23.39
CA LYS A 314 -12.25 18.18 24.67
C LYS A 314 -11.24 18.05 25.82
N LYS A 315 -10.35 17.04 25.76
CA LYS A 315 -9.32 16.77 26.76
C LYS A 315 -7.95 17.38 26.40
N CYS A 316 -7.83 18.02 25.25
CA CYS A 316 -6.56 18.45 24.68
C CYS A 316 -6.25 19.91 25.01
N THR A 317 -5.01 20.19 25.39
CA THR A 317 -4.41 21.51 25.11
C THR A 317 -4.22 21.67 23.59
N ALA A 318 -4.02 22.89 23.10
CA ALA A 318 -3.76 23.12 21.67
C ALA A 318 -2.55 22.31 21.14
N ASN A 319 -1.52 22.19 21.97
CA ASN A 319 -0.32 21.41 21.67
C ASN A 319 -0.55 19.88 21.71
N ASP A 320 -1.49 19.40 22.54
CA ASP A 320 -1.90 17.99 22.52
C ASP A 320 -2.60 17.67 21.20
N LEU A 321 -3.57 18.50 20.79
CA LEU A 321 -4.32 18.28 19.57
C LEU A 321 -3.40 18.31 18.34
N LYS A 322 -2.49 19.29 18.25
CA LYS A 322 -1.45 19.33 17.20
C LYS A 322 -0.67 18.01 17.11
N CYS A 323 -0.24 17.47 18.25
CA CYS A 323 0.50 16.21 18.30
C CYS A 323 -0.36 15.03 17.82
N ILE A 324 -1.64 14.97 18.23
CA ILE A 324 -2.57 13.92 17.80
C ILE A 324 -2.84 13.99 16.30
N ILE A 325 -3.04 15.19 15.73
CA ILE A 325 -3.19 15.34 14.27
C ILE A 325 -1.94 14.86 13.54
N ARG A 326 -0.73 15.11 14.05
CA ARG A 326 0.51 14.58 13.49
C ARG A 326 0.58 13.04 13.52
N LEU A 327 0.08 12.42 14.60
CA LEU A 327 -0.07 10.96 14.69
C LEU A 327 -1.06 10.43 13.65
N ILE A 328 -2.22 11.07 13.49
CA ILE A 328 -3.22 10.75 12.45
C ILE A 328 -2.62 10.89 11.05
N LYS A 329 -1.76 11.89 10.86
CA LYS A 329 -1.08 12.19 9.59
C LYS A 329 0.14 11.32 9.30
N HIS A 330 0.51 10.43 10.22
CA HIS A 330 1.68 9.54 10.13
C HIS A 330 3.03 10.27 10.09
N ASP A 331 3.09 11.53 10.54
CA ASP A 331 4.28 12.35 10.48
C ASP A 331 4.37 13.30 11.68
N LEU A 332 5.30 13.01 12.59
CA LEU A 332 5.60 13.85 13.77
C LEU A 332 6.44 15.08 13.43
N LYS A 333 6.97 15.19 12.21
CA LYS A 333 7.87 16.26 11.75
C LYS A 333 9.14 16.41 12.61
N MET A 334 9.67 15.29 13.09
CA MET A 334 10.89 15.26 13.90
C MET A 334 12.14 14.78 13.13
N ASN A 335 12.00 14.48 11.83
CA ASN A 335 13.10 13.97 10.98
C ASN A 335 13.87 12.82 11.64
N ALA A 336 13.16 11.88 12.27
CA ALA A 336 13.70 10.65 12.85
C ALA A 336 12.76 9.48 12.51
N GLY A 337 13.23 8.55 11.68
CA GLY A 337 12.50 7.33 11.33
C GLY A 337 12.86 6.11 12.18
N ALA A 338 12.42 4.92 11.72
CA ALA A 338 12.61 3.63 12.40
C ALA A 338 14.04 3.39 12.90
N LYS A 339 15.05 3.67 12.06
CA LYS A 339 16.46 3.47 12.42
C LYS A 339 16.81 4.20 13.72
N HIS A 340 16.66 5.51 13.75
CA HIS A 340 17.06 6.34 14.90
C HIS A 340 16.28 6.03 16.18
N VAL A 341 14.97 5.71 16.05
CA VAL A 341 14.16 5.38 17.22
C VAL A 341 14.49 3.99 17.76
N LEU A 342 14.71 2.99 16.88
CA LEU A 342 15.01 1.62 17.30
C LEU A 342 16.46 1.48 17.79
N ASP A 343 17.43 2.16 17.18
CA ASP A 343 18.82 2.21 17.67
C ASP A 343 18.89 2.78 19.10
N ALA A 344 17.93 3.63 19.50
CA ALA A 344 17.82 4.13 20.87
C ALA A 344 17.33 3.08 21.87
N VAL A 345 16.56 2.08 21.40
CA VAL A 345 16.05 0.95 22.21
C VAL A 345 17.15 -0.09 22.42
N ASP A 346 17.74 -0.57 21.33
CA ASP A 346 18.85 -1.53 21.32
C ASP A 346 19.64 -1.41 20.00
N PRO A 347 20.97 -1.56 19.99
CA PRO A 347 21.78 -1.45 18.78
C PRO A 347 21.34 -2.37 17.62
N ASN A 348 20.72 -3.51 17.91
CA ASN A 348 20.24 -4.46 16.90
C ASN A 348 18.72 -4.42 16.69
N ALA A 349 17.97 -3.57 17.41
CA ALA A 349 16.52 -3.51 17.28
C ALA A 349 16.08 -3.13 15.87
N TYR A 350 16.82 -2.25 15.18
CA TYR A 350 16.49 -1.91 13.80
C TYR A 350 16.67 -3.09 12.84
N ASP A 351 17.75 -3.86 12.99
CA ASP A 351 18.00 -5.03 12.15
C ASP A 351 17.00 -6.17 12.43
N ALA A 352 16.72 -6.44 13.70
CA ALA A 352 15.67 -7.38 14.11
C ALA A 352 14.29 -6.96 13.55
N PHE A 353 13.94 -5.67 13.61
CA PHE A 353 12.68 -5.17 13.05
C PHE A 353 12.60 -5.28 11.52
N LYS A 354 13.73 -5.19 10.81
CA LYS A 354 13.74 -5.44 9.36
C LYS A 354 13.59 -6.92 9.04
N ALA A 355 14.15 -7.81 9.85
CA ALA A 355 14.03 -9.26 9.67
C ALA A 355 12.61 -9.76 10.00
N SER A 356 11.98 -9.22 11.03
CA SER A 356 10.60 -9.49 11.40
C SER A 356 9.92 -8.17 11.72
N ARG A 357 9.04 -7.68 10.83
CA ARG A 357 8.34 -6.40 11.00
C ARG A 357 7.24 -6.45 12.07
N ASN A 358 7.61 -6.86 13.28
CA ASN A 358 6.79 -6.94 14.46
C ASN A 358 7.47 -6.15 15.57
N LEU A 359 6.96 -4.94 15.85
CA LEU A 359 7.53 -4.08 16.87
C LEU A 359 7.32 -4.67 18.28
N GLY A 360 6.16 -5.27 18.55
CA GLY A 360 5.86 -5.86 19.86
C GLY A 360 6.84 -6.97 20.24
N ASP A 361 7.10 -7.88 19.31
CA ASP A 361 8.08 -8.97 19.48
C ASP A 361 9.49 -8.44 19.73
N VAL A 362 9.95 -7.47 18.93
CA VAL A 362 11.27 -6.86 19.12
C VAL A 362 11.40 -6.22 20.50
N ILE A 363 10.38 -5.49 20.97
CA ILE A 363 10.38 -4.86 22.29
C ILE A 363 10.34 -5.91 23.41
N ASP A 364 9.51 -6.94 23.31
CA ASP A 364 9.43 -8.02 24.30
C ASP A 364 10.79 -8.74 24.45
N ARG A 365 11.47 -9.03 23.33
CA ARG A 365 12.79 -9.68 23.33
C ARG A 365 13.88 -8.79 23.92
N VAL A 366 13.85 -7.48 23.64
CA VAL A 366 14.78 -6.52 24.25
C VAL A 366 14.57 -6.46 25.77
N LEU A 367 13.33 -6.35 26.22
CA LEU A 367 13.00 -6.28 27.64
C LEU A 367 13.38 -7.57 28.37
N GLN A 368 13.16 -8.74 27.76
CA GLN A 368 13.58 -10.02 28.32
C GLN A 368 15.10 -10.09 28.49
N ASN A 369 15.88 -9.70 27.47
CA ASN A 369 17.35 -9.66 27.57
C ASN A 369 17.83 -8.71 28.68
N GLN A 370 17.13 -7.59 28.89
CA GLN A 370 17.43 -6.65 29.98
C GLN A 370 17.13 -7.25 31.36
N GLN A 371 15.99 -7.93 31.52
CA GLN A 371 15.62 -8.60 32.78
C GLN A 371 16.59 -9.72 33.15
N GLU A 372 16.97 -10.57 32.19
CA GLU A 372 17.94 -11.67 32.41
C GLU A 372 19.32 -11.12 32.80
N SER A 373 19.73 -9.99 32.22
CA SER A 373 21.00 -9.32 32.56
C SER A 373 20.98 -8.73 33.98
N SER A 374 19.84 -8.21 34.45
CA SER A 374 19.70 -7.68 35.81
C SER A 374 19.64 -8.77 36.89
N ASN A 375 19.23 -9.99 36.53
CA ASN A 375 19.08 -11.11 37.46
C ASN A 375 20.37 -11.96 37.61
N GLY A 376 21.51 -11.49 37.11
CA GLY A 376 22.83 -12.11 37.35
C GLY A 376 23.15 -13.35 36.50
N SER A 377 22.28 -13.76 35.58
CA SER A 377 22.50 -14.92 34.70
C SER A 377 23.14 -14.52 33.36
N GLY A 378 24.46 -14.34 33.37
CA GLY A 378 25.30 -14.35 32.16
C GLY A 378 25.50 -13.01 31.42
N PRO A 379 26.40 -12.97 30.42
CA PRO A 379 26.68 -11.77 29.62
C PRO A 379 25.43 -11.31 28.86
N LYS A 380 25.31 -9.98 28.65
CA LYS A 380 24.21 -9.37 27.86
C LYS A 380 24.02 -10.14 26.55
N LYS A 381 22.90 -10.85 26.43
CA LYS A 381 22.54 -11.55 25.18
C LYS A 381 22.32 -10.52 24.09
N ILE A 382 23.01 -10.72 22.96
CA ILE A 382 22.82 -9.95 21.74
C ILE A 382 21.42 -10.29 21.20
N LEU A 383 20.62 -9.29 20.84
CA LEU A 383 19.32 -9.51 20.21
C LEU A 383 19.53 -10.25 18.88
N SER A 384 18.98 -11.47 18.74
CA SER A 384 19.12 -12.25 17.50
C SER A 384 18.25 -11.67 16.38
N VAL A 385 18.79 -11.66 15.16
CA VAL A 385 18.10 -11.13 13.97
C VAL A 385 17.58 -12.32 13.17
N GLU A 386 16.33 -12.71 13.41
CA GLU A 386 15.73 -13.88 12.76
C GLU A 386 14.41 -13.50 12.07
N ALA A 387 14.16 -14.11 10.92
CA ALA A 387 12.88 -13.96 10.24
C ALA A 387 11.81 -14.79 10.95
N SER A 388 10.65 -14.20 11.19
CA SER A 388 9.51 -14.89 11.79
C SER A 388 8.49 -15.24 10.71
N LEU A 389 8.08 -16.51 10.65
CA LEU A 389 7.09 -16.98 9.68
C LEU A 389 5.78 -16.21 9.84
N MET A 390 5.05 -16.01 8.73
CA MET A 390 3.83 -15.19 8.66
C MET A 390 3.97 -13.71 9.02
N THR A 391 5.16 -13.24 9.39
CA THR A 391 5.47 -11.82 9.62
C THR A 391 6.35 -11.30 8.49
N PRO A 392 6.01 -10.18 7.81
CA PRO A 392 6.76 -9.74 6.65
C PRO A 392 8.22 -9.37 7.00
N VAL A 393 9.12 -9.76 6.10
CA VAL A 393 10.54 -9.39 6.09
C VAL A 393 10.73 -8.18 5.18
N GLN A 394 11.50 -7.18 5.58
CA GLN A 394 11.79 -6.05 4.70
C GLN A 394 12.50 -6.52 3.43
N PRO A 395 11.95 -6.26 2.23
CA PRO A 395 12.57 -6.72 0.99
C PRO A 395 13.97 -6.14 0.82
N MET A 396 14.92 -6.97 0.39
CA MET A 396 16.22 -6.51 -0.07
C MET A 396 16.07 -5.62 -1.30
N LEU A 397 16.77 -4.49 -1.34
CA LEU A 397 16.57 -3.44 -2.34
C LEU A 397 17.75 -3.36 -3.32
N ALA A 398 17.50 -2.69 -4.45
CA ALA A 398 18.50 -2.43 -5.47
C ALA A 398 18.87 -0.94 -5.55
N GLU A 399 20.17 -0.66 -5.60
CA GLU A 399 20.77 0.63 -5.92
C GLU A 399 20.80 0.86 -7.44
N ALA A 400 20.66 2.11 -7.89
CA ALA A 400 20.79 2.43 -9.31
C ALA A 400 22.25 2.27 -9.76
N CYS A 401 22.47 1.43 -10.77
CA CYS A 401 23.79 1.20 -11.35
C CYS A 401 23.95 2.02 -12.62
N LYS A 402 24.96 2.90 -12.63
CA LYS A 402 25.17 3.88 -13.71
C LYS A 402 26.16 3.42 -14.78
N SER A 403 27.00 2.42 -14.49
CA SER A 403 27.98 1.91 -15.44
C SER A 403 28.30 0.43 -15.19
N ILE A 404 28.88 -0.23 -16.20
CA ILE A 404 29.30 -1.63 -16.12
C ILE A 404 30.47 -1.78 -15.14
N GLU A 405 31.41 -0.84 -15.16
CA GLU A 405 32.58 -0.82 -14.27
C GLU A 405 32.14 -0.74 -12.81
N TYR A 406 31.12 0.07 -12.52
CA TYR A 406 30.52 0.15 -11.20
C TYR A 406 29.92 -1.19 -10.76
N ALA A 407 29.19 -1.87 -11.65
CA ALA A 407 28.62 -3.19 -11.36
C ALA A 407 29.70 -4.22 -11.04
N MET A 408 30.75 -4.28 -11.87
CA MET A 408 31.87 -5.20 -11.68
C MET A 408 32.64 -4.93 -10.37
N LYS A 409 32.82 -3.65 -10.01
CA LYS A 409 33.47 -3.27 -8.75
C LYS A 409 32.64 -3.67 -7.52
N LYS A 410 31.31 -3.55 -7.60
CA LYS A 410 30.39 -3.88 -6.51
C LYS A 410 30.13 -5.37 -6.35
N CYS A 411 30.31 -6.16 -7.41
CA CYS A 411 30.18 -7.61 -7.39
C CYS A 411 31.52 -8.29 -7.71
N PRO A 412 32.51 -8.23 -6.79
CA PRO A 412 33.85 -8.77 -7.05
C PRO A 412 33.87 -10.29 -7.22
N ASN A 413 32.84 -11.01 -6.74
CA ASN A 413 32.76 -12.47 -6.80
C ASN A 413 32.08 -12.99 -8.09
N GLY A 414 31.80 -12.11 -9.05
CA GLY A 414 30.84 -12.36 -10.12
C GLY A 414 29.40 -12.06 -9.67
N MET A 415 28.47 -12.05 -10.62
CA MET A 415 27.08 -11.68 -10.38
C MET A 415 26.10 -12.61 -11.07
N TYR A 416 24.94 -12.81 -10.45
CA TYR A 416 23.76 -13.26 -11.18
C TYR A 416 23.06 -12.04 -11.77
N SER A 417 22.86 -12.08 -13.09
CA SER A 417 22.11 -11.06 -13.80
C SER A 417 20.74 -11.63 -14.15
N GLU A 418 19.70 -11.03 -13.59
CA GLU A 418 18.31 -11.41 -13.79
C GLU A 418 17.57 -10.34 -14.58
N ILE A 419 16.60 -10.76 -15.40
CA ILE A 419 15.70 -9.82 -16.05
C ILE A 419 14.98 -9.02 -14.97
N LYS A 420 14.97 -7.69 -15.12
CA LYS A 420 14.14 -6.85 -14.28
C LYS A 420 12.70 -6.94 -14.77
N TYR A 421 11.92 -7.73 -14.06
CA TYR A 421 10.49 -7.85 -14.33
C TYR A 421 9.74 -6.57 -13.95
N ASP A 422 8.86 -6.13 -14.84
CA ASP A 422 8.01 -4.95 -14.69
C ASP A 422 6.65 -5.33 -14.10
N GLY A 423 6.68 -5.83 -12.86
CA GLY A 423 5.54 -6.40 -12.16
C GLY A 423 5.26 -5.74 -10.81
N GLU A 424 4.60 -6.50 -9.94
CA GLU A 424 4.48 -6.15 -8.53
C GLU A 424 5.28 -7.13 -7.68
N ARG A 425 6.23 -6.65 -6.88
CA ARG A 425 6.94 -7.50 -5.93
C ARG A 425 6.01 -8.07 -4.87
N VAL A 426 6.05 -9.39 -4.71
CA VAL A 426 5.26 -10.17 -3.75
C VAL A 426 6.18 -11.08 -2.94
N GLN A 427 6.20 -10.85 -1.63
CA GLN A 427 6.79 -11.77 -0.66
C GLN A 427 5.70 -12.76 -0.21
N VAL A 428 5.94 -14.04 -0.48
CA VAL A 428 4.99 -15.13 -0.22
C VAL A 428 5.37 -15.82 1.08
N HIS A 429 4.46 -15.86 2.04
CA HIS A 429 4.58 -16.65 3.26
C HIS A 429 3.60 -17.82 3.18
N LYS A 430 4.09 -19.02 3.48
CA LYS A 430 3.28 -20.23 3.61
C LYS A 430 3.56 -20.88 4.95
N ASN A 431 2.52 -21.27 5.67
CA ASN A 431 2.59 -22.10 6.87
C ASN A 431 1.47 -23.16 6.84
N GLY A 432 1.83 -24.41 6.54
CA GLY A 432 0.85 -25.44 6.19
C GLY A 432 0.02 -24.99 4.99
N ASP A 433 -1.29 -24.89 5.18
CA ASP A 433 -2.26 -24.42 4.18
C ASP A 433 -2.55 -22.92 4.25
N HIS A 434 -1.92 -22.20 5.17
CA HIS A 434 -2.10 -20.76 5.32
C HIS A 434 -1.12 -20.00 4.44
N PHE A 435 -1.64 -19.09 3.63
CA PHE A 435 -0.86 -18.24 2.74
C PHE A 435 -1.05 -16.77 3.10
N SER A 436 0.03 -16.01 3.05
CA SER A 436 0.02 -14.56 3.19
C SER A 436 0.94 -13.95 2.14
N TYR A 437 0.49 -12.87 1.52
CA TYR A 437 1.18 -12.23 0.40
C TYR A 437 1.40 -10.77 0.75
N PHE A 438 2.66 -10.36 0.83
CA PHE A 438 3.04 -8.99 1.18
C PHE A 438 3.63 -8.29 -0.04
N SER A 439 3.15 -7.08 -0.31
CA SER A 439 3.71 -6.22 -1.36
C SER A 439 5.09 -5.69 -0.97
N ARG A 440 5.77 -5.00 -1.89
CA ARG A 440 7.00 -4.22 -1.58
C ARG A 440 6.87 -3.30 -0.36
N SER A 441 5.69 -2.72 -0.15
CA SER A 441 5.40 -1.84 0.99
C SER A 441 4.97 -2.59 2.26
N LEU A 442 5.03 -3.92 2.21
CA LEU A 442 4.64 -4.87 3.25
C LEU A 442 3.15 -4.85 3.61
N LYS A 443 2.34 -4.21 2.75
CA LYS A 443 0.88 -4.29 2.79
C LYS A 443 0.40 -5.60 2.16
N PRO A 444 -0.71 -6.18 2.64
CA PRO A 444 -1.35 -7.32 1.98
C PRO A 444 -1.62 -7.04 0.51
N VAL A 445 -1.25 -7.98 -0.36
CA VAL A 445 -1.53 -7.90 -1.80
C VAL A 445 -3.02 -8.14 -2.05
N LEU A 446 -3.60 -7.47 -3.06
CA LEU A 446 -5.01 -7.61 -3.37
C LEU A 446 -5.36 -9.05 -3.76
N PRO A 447 -6.44 -9.66 -3.19
CA PRO A 447 -6.73 -11.08 -3.36
C PRO A 447 -6.86 -11.56 -4.81
N HIS A 448 -7.40 -10.73 -5.71
CA HIS A 448 -7.58 -11.09 -7.13
C HIS A 448 -6.26 -11.32 -7.90
N LYS A 449 -5.13 -10.85 -7.35
CA LYS A 449 -3.80 -11.03 -7.94
C LYS A 449 -3.12 -12.32 -7.47
N VAL A 450 -3.42 -12.78 -6.25
CA VAL A 450 -2.59 -13.81 -5.57
C VAL A 450 -3.35 -15.05 -5.12
N ASN A 451 -4.68 -15.01 -4.99
CA ASN A 451 -5.45 -16.12 -4.42
C ASN A 451 -5.29 -17.45 -5.17
N HIS A 452 -5.03 -17.41 -6.48
CA HIS A 452 -4.85 -18.60 -7.30
C HIS A 452 -3.55 -19.36 -6.96
N PHE A 453 -2.54 -18.68 -6.43
CA PHE A 453 -1.24 -19.32 -6.14
C PHE A 453 -1.31 -20.34 -5.01
N LYS A 454 -2.33 -20.31 -4.15
CA LYS A 454 -2.54 -21.33 -3.12
C LYS A 454 -2.67 -22.75 -3.69
N GLU A 455 -3.12 -22.87 -4.95
CA GLU A 455 -3.30 -24.15 -5.64
C GLU A 455 -2.00 -24.61 -6.30
N PHE A 456 -1.17 -23.68 -6.77
CA PHE A 456 0.05 -23.98 -7.53
C PHE A 456 1.31 -24.04 -6.67
N ILE A 457 1.41 -23.27 -5.59
CA ILE A 457 2.60 -23.28 -4.71
C ILE A 457 2.84 -24.68 -4.11
N PRO A 458 1.82 -25.42 -3.64
CA PRO A 458 2.02 -26.80 -3.19
C PRO A 458 2.49 -27.76 -4.30
N GLN A 459 2.10 -27.51 -5.55
CA GLN A 459 2.56 -28.30 -6.70
C GLN A 459 4.03 -27.99 -7.03
N ALA A 460 4.40 -26.71 -7.00
CA ALA A 460 5.78 -26.27 -7.21
C ALA A 460 6.71 -26.71 -6.07
N PHE A 461 6.22 -26.76 -4.82
CA PHE A 461 7.00 -27.08 -3.63
C PHE A 461 6.37 -28.24 -2.84
N SER A 462 6.45 -29.44 -3.40
CA SER A 462 5.80 -30.65 -2.83
C SER A 462 6.25 -31.01 -1.40
N GLY A 463 7.47 -30.64 -0.99
CA GLY A 463 7.99 -30.87 0.37
C GLY A 463 8.00 -29.64 1.29
N GLY A 464 7.49 -28.49 0.82
CA GLY A 464 7.59 -27.21 1.53
C GLY A 464 6.37 -26.93 2.41
N HIS A 465 6.46 -27.24 3.70
CA HIS A 465 5.38 -27.01 4.65
C HIS A 465 5.36 -25.57 5.16
N SER A 466 6.54 -24.98 5.39
CA SER A 466 6.67 -23.58 5.76
C SER A 466 7.73 -22.88 4.91
N MET A 467 7.44 -21.71 4.35
CA MET A 467 8.42 -20.99 3.52
C MET A 467 8.15 -19.49 3.45
N ILE A 468 9.21 -18.74 3.13
CA ILE A 468 9.16 -17.34 2.72
C ILE A 468 9.88 -17.21 1.38
N LEU A 469 9.15 -16.85 0.33
CA LEU A 469 9.68 -16.64 -1.03
C LEU A 469 9.63 -15.16 -1.40
N ASP A 470 10.61 -14.72 -2.18
CA ASP A 470 10.63 -13.39 -2.78
C ASP A 470 10.45 -13.53 -4.30
N ALA A 471 9.44 -12.84 -4.83
CA ALA A 471 8.99 -13.04 -6.20
C ALA A 471 8.40 -11.77 -6.80
N GLU A 472 8.28 -11.77 -8.12
CA GLU A 472 7.54 -10.75 -8.86
C GLU A 472 6.26 -11.37 -9.44
N VAL A 473 5.11 -10.73 -9.23
CA VAL A 473 3.86 -11.13 -9.89
C VAL A 473 3.68 -10.34 -11.18
N LEU A 474 3.38 -11.05 -12.27
CA LEU A 474 3.14 -10.49 -13.59
C LEU A 474 1.89 -11.11 -14.20
N LEU A 475 1.32 -10.40 -15.17
CA LEU A 475 0.35 -10.97 -16.08
C LEU A 475 1.11 -11.47 -17.32
N ILE A 476 0.89 -12.70 -17.72
CA ILE A 476 1.53 -13.30 -18.90
C ILE A 476 0.46 -13.71 -19.90
N ASP A 477 0.79 -13.59 -21.19
CA ASP A 477 -0.01 -14.14 -22.26
C ASP A 477 0.24 -15.66 -22.35
N THR A 478 -0.83 -16.44 -22.26
CA THR A 478 -0.78 -17.91 -22.26
C THR A 478 -0.45 -18.51 -23.62
N ASN A 479 -0.70 -17.80 -24.71
CA ASN A 479 -0.40 -18.27 -26.07
C ASN A 479 1.09 -18.04 -26.40
N SER A 480 1.61 -16.86 -26.06
CA SER A 480 3.00 -16.49 -26.37
C SER A 480 4.00 -16.77 -25.25
N GLY A 481 3.53 -17.00 -24.02
CA GLY A 481 4.36 -17.14 -22.82
C GLY A 481 5.04 -15.85 -22.37
N LYS A 482 4.76 -14.73 -23.04
CA LYS A 482 5.45 -13.45 -22.79
C LYS A 482 4.77 -12.64 -21.68
N PRO A 483 5.55 -11.93 -20.85
CA PRO A 483 5.00 -11.01 -19.85
C PRO A 483 4.32 -9.83 -20.55
N LEU A 484 3.18 -9.42 -20.00
CA LEU A 484 2.45 -8.23 -20.41
C LEU A 484 2.97 -6.99 -19.65
N PRO A 485 2.82 -5.78 -20.19
CA PRO A 485 3.32 -4.55 -19.58
C PRO A 485 2.74 -4.28 -18.18
N PHE A 486 3.43 -3.44 -17.41
CA PHE A 486 2.97 -3.00 -16.09
C PHE A 486 1.58 -2.34 -16.11
N GLY A 487 0.88 -2.45 -14.98
CA GLY A 487 -0.48 -1.94 -14.81
C GLY A 487 -1.58 -2.83 -15.40
N THR A 488 -1.25 -3.85 -16.20
CA THR A 488 -2.20 -4.87 -16.69
C THR A 488 -2.81 -5.74 -15.59
N LEU A 489 -2.15 -5.81 -14.43
CA LEU A 489 -2.63 -6.52 -13.22
C LEU A 489 -3.86 -5.89 -12.55
N GLY A 490 -4.30 -4.70 -12.98
CA GLY A 490 -5.55 -4.10 -12.49
C GLY A 490 -6.77 -4.92 -12.90
N VAL A 491 -7.75 -5.08 -12.00
CA VAL A 491 -8.96 -5.92 -12.18
C VAL A 491 -9.61 -5.73 -13.56
N HIS A 492 -9.84 -4.47 -13.95
CA HIS A 492 -10.49 -4.14 -15.22
C HIS A 492 -9.62 -4.40 -16.45
N LYS A 493 -8.29 -4.32 -16.32
CA LYS A 493 -7.35 -4.55 -17.41
C LYS A 493 -7.11 -6.05 -17.62
N LYS A 494 -7.00 -6.82 -16.53
CA LYS A 494 -6.94 -8.29 -16.60
C LYS A 494 -8.15 -8.86 -17.34
N ALA A 495 -9.36 -8.36 -17.07
CA ALA A 495 -10.58 -8.82 -17.74
C ALA A 495 -10.62 -8.54 -19.26
N ALA A 496 -9.79 -7.61 -19.76
CA ALA A 496 -9.69 -7.30 -21.19
C ALA A 496 -8.84 -8.32 -21.96
N PHE A 497 -7.97 -9.07 -21.27
CA PHE A 497 -7.12 -10.09 -21.87
C PHE A 497 -7.73 -11.47 -21.62
N LYS A 498 -8.33 -12.08 -22.65
CA LYS A 498 -8.95 -13.42 -22.55
C LYS A 498 -7.92 -14.51 -22.30
N ASP A 499 -6.75 -14.38 -22.91
CA ASP A 499 -5.70 -15.40 -22.90
C ASP A 499 -4.53 -15.03 -21.98
N ALA A 500 -4.82 -14.41 -20.83
CA ALA A 500 -3.79 -13.98 -19.89
C ALA A 500 -3.98 -14.55 -18.50
N GLN A 501 -2.87 -14.96 -17.88
CA GLN A 501 -2.85 -15.54 -16.54
C GLN A 501 -1.84 -14.84 -15.66
N VAL A 502 -2.09 -14.88 -14.36
CA VAL A 502 -1.17 -14.31 -13.39
C VAL A 502 -0.09 -15.36 -13.10
N CYS A 503 1.16 -14.96 -13.25
CA CYS A 503 2.34 -15.79 -13.06
C CYS A 503 3.24 -15.17 -11.99
N LEU A 504 3.83 -16.02 -11.16
CA LEU A 504 4.78 -15.66 -10.12
C LEU A 504 6.18 -16.07 -10.58
N PHE A 505 7.08 -15.09 -10.70
CA PHE A 505 8.49 -15.30 -11.00
C PHE A 505 9.28 -15.28 -9.70
N VAL A 506 9.64 -16.46 -9.19
CA VAL A 506 10.35 -16.63 -7.92
C VAL A 506 11.84 -16.40 -8.15
N PHE A 507 12.41 -15.46 -7.41
CA PHE A 507 13.82 -15.09 -7.55
C PHE A 507 14.68 -15.31 -6.30
N ASP A 508 14.09 -15.46 -5.11
CA ASP A 508 14.84 -15.77 -3.89
C ASP A 508 14.00 -16.60 -2.89
N CYS A 509 14.68 -17.33 -1.99
CA CYS A 509 14.08 -18.10 -0.90
C CYS A 509 14.73 -17.67 0.42
N ILE A 510 13.93 -17.06 1.29
CA ILE A 510 14.39 -16.44 2.54
C ILE A 510 14.34 -17.43 3.70
N TYR A 511 13.34 -18.32 3.71
CA TYR A 511 13.09 -19.27 4.79
C TYR A 511 12.42 -20.52 4.23
N PHE A 512 12.78 -21.70 4.75
CA PHE A 512 12.18 -22.97 4.35
C PHE A 512 12.21 -24.00 5.49
N ASN A 513 11.06 -24.64 5.75
CA ASN A 513 10.87 -25.75 6.71
C ASN A 513 11.60 -25.57 8.07
N GLY A 514 11.42 -24.44 8.75
CA GLY A 514 12.05 -24.19 10.05
C GLY A 514 13.38 -23.45 9.99
N VAL A 515 13.99 -23.33 8.80
CA VAL A 515 15.36 -22.84 8.64
C VAL A 515 15.36 -21.50 7.91
N SER A 516 16.02 -20.50 8.50
CA SER A 516 16.32 -19.23 7.83
C SER A 516 17.48 -19.43 6.86
N LEU A 517 17.31 -18.95 5.63
CA LEU A 517 18.34 -18.97 4.59
C LEU A 517 18.99 -17.59 4.40
N MET A 518 18.62 -16.57 5.18
CA MET A 518 19.10 -15.20 4.98
C MET A 518 20.62 -15.06 5.03
N ASP A 519 21.29 -15.76 5.96
CA ASP A 519 22.74 -15.71 6.13
C ASP A 519 23.50 -16.53 5.07
N LYS A 520 22.78 -17.36 4.30
CA LYS A 520 23.38 -18.16 3.23
C LYS A 520 23.69 -17.29 2.02
N PRO A 521 24.82 -17.52 1.32
CA PRO A 521 25.13 -16.85 0.05
C PRO A 521 24.02 -17.05 -1.00
N LEU A 522 23.83 -16.08 -1.90
CA LEU A 522 22.84 -16.15 -2.98
C LEU A 522 23.01 -17.40 -3.86
N CYS A 523 24.23 -17.83 -4.15
CA CYS A 523 24.47 -19.07 -4.88
C CYS A 523 23.87 -20.31 -4.19
N GLU A 524 23.97 -20.41 -2.86
CA GLU A 524 23.38 -21.49 -2.08
C GLU A 524 21.85 -21.38 -2.05
N ARG A 525 21.30 -20.18 -1.84
CA ARG A 525 19.84 -19.95 -1.85
C ARG A 525 19.23 -20.26 -3.21
N ARG A 526 19.93 -19.92 -4.29
CA ARG A 526 19.46 -20.20 -5.64
C ARG A 526 19.56 -21.67 -6.01
N LYS A 527 20.65 -22.33 -5.63
CA LYS A 527 20.77 -23.79 -5.74
C LYS A 527 19.63 -24.47 -4.97
N PHE A 528 19.35 -24.01 -3.75
CA PHE A 528 18.25 -24.52 -2.93
C PHE A 528 16.90 -24.37 -3.64
N LEU A 529 16.63 -23.22 -4.28
CA LEU A 529 15.43 -23.02 -5.08
C LEU A 529 15.33 -24.05 -6.21
N HIS A 530 16.39 -24.25 -7.00
CA HIS A 530 16.39 -25.23 -8.10
C HIS A 530 16.22 -26.67 -7.60
N ASP A 531 16.79 -27.02 -6.45
CA ASP A 531 16.73 -28.36 -5.89
C ASP A 531 15.35 -28.68 -5.27
N ASN A 532 14.53 -27.67 -4.92
CA ASN A 532 13.28 -27.84 -4.17
C ASN A 532 12.01 -27.30 -4.86
N MET A 533 12.14 -26.55 -5.96
CA MET A 533 11.03 -26.01 -6.72
C MET A 533 10.94 -26.68 -8.10
N VAL A 534 9.73 -27.06 -8.49
CA VAL A 534 9.40 -27.45 -9.86
C VAL A 534 8.58 -26.34 -10.51
N GLU A 535 8.96 -25.94 -11.72
CA GLU A 535 8.18 -24.93 -12.44
C GLU A 535 6.78 -25.46 -12.77
N VAL A 536 5.78 -24.64 -12.50
CA VAL A 536 4.41 -24.86 -12.98
C VAL A 536 4.22 -23.90 -14.14
N PRO A 537 4.19 -24.39 -15.40
CA PRO A 537 4.17 -23.55 -16.58
C PRO A 537 3.10 -22.46 -16.49
N ASN A 538 3.47 -21.24 -16.85
CA ASN A 538 2.59 -20.07 -16.85
C ASN A 538 1.99 -19.68 -15.48
N ARG A 539 2.48 -20.25 -14.37
CA ARG A 539 1.95 -20.00 -13.02
C ARG A 539 3.03 -19.70 -12.00
N ILE A 540 4.02 -20.59 -11.86
CA ILE A 540 5.13 -20.42 -10.94
C ILE A 540 6.39 -20.79 -11.71
N MET A 541 7.19 -19.78 -12.01
CA MET A 541 8.39 -19.88 -12.84
C MET A 541 9.59 -19.38 -12.03
N PHE A 542 10.79 -19.85 -12.36
CA PHE A 542 12.00 -19.21 -11.88
C PHE A 542 12.19 -17.86 -12.59
N SER A 543 12.84 -16.91 -11.92
CA SER A 543 13.39 -15.75 -12.65
C SER A 543 14.46 -16.21 -13.64
N GLU A 544 14.43 -15.71 -14.87
CA GLU A 544 15.50 -15.93 -15.84
C GLU A 544 16.77 -15.26 -15.32
N MET A 545 17.85 -16.04 -15.26
CA MET A 545 19.13 -15.58 -14.74
C MET A 545 20.28 -16.13 -15.57
N LYS A 546 21.36 -15.35 -15.68
CA LYS A 546 22.64 -15.82 -16.21
C LYS A 546 23.75 -15.41 -15.26
N HIS A 547 24.69 -16.33 -15.03
CA HIS A 547 25.89 -16.07 -14.27
C HIS A 547 26.88 -15.28 -15.13
N VAL A 548 27.30 -14.12 -14.64
CA VAL A 548 28.16 -13.18 -15.35
C VAL A 548 29.42 -12.93 -14.53
N THR A 549 30.58 -13.21 -15.12
CA THR A 549 31.89 -13.02 -14.49
C THR A 549 32.76 -12.01 -15.24
N LYS A 550 32.40 -11.65 -16.48
CA LYS A 550 33.15 -10.72 -17.33
C LYS A 550 32.28 -9.52 -17.73
N ALA A 551 32.91 -8.36 -17.86
CA ALA A 551 32.22 -7.11 -18.23
C ALA A 551 31.59 -7.18 -19.63
N GLY A 552 32.24 -7.85 -20.59
CA GLY A 552 31.72 -8.02 -21.96
C GLY A 552 30.37 -8.75 -22.00
N ASP A 553 30.25 -9.82 -21.21
CA ASP A 553 29.01 -10.61 -21.13
C ASP A 553 27.85 -9.78 -20.53
N LEU A 554 28.17 -8.88 -19.58
CA LEU A 554 27.19 -7.95 -19.02
C LEU A 554 26.73 -6.93 -20.06
N ALA A 555 27.66 -6.37 -20.85
CA ALA A 555 27.36 -5.41 -21.91
C ALA A 555 26.44 -6.01 -22.99
N GLU A 556 26.71 -7.25 -23.40
CA GLU A 556 25.89 -7.98 -24.35
C GLU A 556 24.47 -8.19 -23.80
N MET A 557 24.35 -8.58 -22.53
CA MET A 557 23.05 -8.80 -21.90
C MET A 557 22.25 -7.51 -21.75
N ILE A 558 22.88 -6.40 -21.35
CA ILE A 558 22.24 -5.09 -21.30
C ILE A 558 21.68 -4.72 -22.68
N THR A 559 22.50 -4.93 -23.73
CA THR A 559 22.11 -4.63 -25.11
C THR A 559 20.94 -5.51 -25.57
N ARG A 560 20.95 -6.80 -25.23
CA ARG A 560 19.86 -7.74 -25.53
C ARG A 560 18.55 -7.30 -24.89
N VAL A 561 18.58 -7.03 -23.58
CA VAL A 561 17.39 -6.61 -22.79
C VAL A 561 16.80 -5.31 -23.32
N ILE A 562 17.64 -4.32 -23.66
CA ILE A 562 17.19 -3.06 -24.25
C ILE A 562 16.57 -3.29 -25.64
N ARG A 563 17.17 -4.15 -26.48
CA ARG A 563 16.66 -4.48 -27.82
C ARG A 563 15.30 -5.17 -27.77
N GLU A 564 15.10 -6.05 -26.78
CA GLU A 564 13.84 -6.74 -26.54
C GLU A 564 12.78 -5.85 -25.88
N GLY A 565 13.13 -4.60 -25.54
CA GLY A 565 12.22 -3.64 -24.93
C GLY A 565 11.82 -4.01 -23.51
N LEU A 566 12.65 -4.79 -22.80
CA LEU A 566 12.46 -5.13 -21.39
C LEU A 566 12.95 -3.98 -20.48
N GLU A 567 12.48 -3.93 -19.23
CA GLU A 567 12.77 -2.81 -18.33
C GLU A 567 14.26 -2.62 -18.01
N GLY A 568 15.00 -3.73 -17.90
CA GLY A 568 16.40 -3.70 -17.51
C GLY A 568 16.84 -5.00 -16.85
N LEU A 569 17.89 -4.88 -16.02
CA LEU A 569 18.48 -6.00 -15.29
C LEU A 569 18.55 -5.72 -13.80
N VAL A 570 18.49 -6.78 -13.00
CA VAL A 570 18.87 -6.78 -11.58
C VAL A 570 20.12 -7.63 -11.41
N LEU A 571 21.20 -7.00 -10.96
CA LEU A 571 22.48 -7.65 -10.73
C LEU A 571 22.66 -7.91 -9.23
N LYS A 572 23.06 -9.14 -8.90
CA LYS A 572 23.22 -9.59 -7.53
C LYS A 572 24.57 -10.28 -7.37
N ASP A 573 25.39 -9.86 -6.41
CA ASP A 573 26.67 -10.54 -6.13
C ASP A 573 26.42 -11.99 -5.69
N VAL A 574 27.18 -12.92 -6.26
CA VAL A 574 26.99 -14.38 -6.08
C VAL A 574 27.10 -14.80 -4.62
N LYS A 575 27.95 -14.14 -3.83
CA LYS A 575 28.19 -14.47 -2.42
C LYS A 575 27.38 -13.62 -1.44
N SER A 576 26.51 -12.73 -1.94
CA SER A 576 25.74 -11.83 -1.07
C SER A 576 24.71 -12.57 -0.20
N PRO A 577 24.69 -12.34 1.13
CA PRO A 577 23.57 -12.78 1.97
C PRO A 577 22.30 -11.99 1.65
N TYR A 578 21.16 -12.45 2.13
CA TYR A 578 19.91 -11.70 2.05
C TYR A 578 19.86 -10.72 3.22
N GLU A 579 19.96 -9.42 2.92
CA GLU A 579 19.99 -8.38 3.95
C GLU A 579 18.70 -7.53 3.91
N PRO A 580 17.75 -7.76 4.83
CA PRO A 580 16.47 -7.06 4.82
C PRO A 580 16.62 -5.54 4.82
N GLY A 581 15.95 -4.89 3.88
CA GLY A 581 15.91 -3.44 3.73
C GLY A 581 17.20 -2.75 3.25
N LYS A 582 18.31 -3.48 3.04
CA LYS A 582 19.56 -2.91 2.51
C LYS A 582 19.54 -2.84 0.98
N ARG A 583 20.26 -1.87 0.42
CA ARG A 583 20.35 -1.61 -1.05
C ARG A 583 21.64 -2.17 -1.64
N HIS A 584 21.85 -3.48 -1.54
CA HIS A 584 23.10 -4.11 -2.01
C HIS A 584 22.98 -4.75 -3.41
N TRP A 585 21.76 -5.01 -3.90
CA TRP A 585 21.58 -5.36 -5.29
C TRP A 585 21.73 -4.14 -6.18
N LEU A 586 21.91 -4.34 -7.47
CA LEU A 586 22.03 -3.29 -8.47
C LEU A 586 20.90 -3.39 -9.48
N LYS A 587 20.32 -2.27 -9.88
CA LYS A 587 19.37 -2.20 -11.00
C LYS A 587 20.01 -1.42 -12.15
N VAL A 588 20.07 -2.03 -13.32
CA VAL A 588 20.50 -1.39 -14.56
C VAL A 588 19.25 -1.13 -15.41
N LYS A 589 19.11 0.10 -15.88
CA LYS A 589 18.04 0.53 -16.79
C LYS A 589 18.65 1.38 -17.88
N LYS A 590 17.99 1.43 -19.04
CA LYS A 590 18.37 2.30 -20.16
C LYS A 590 18.65 3.74 -19.70
N ASP A 591 17.79 4.26 -18.83
CA ASP A 591 17.83 5.66 -18.38
C ASP A 591 18.99 5.99 -17.43
N TYR A 592 19.68 5.00 -16.86
CA TYR A 592 20.82 5.25 -15.96
C TYR A 592 22.15 5.28 -16.68
N LEU A 593 22.21 4.66 -17.86
CA LEU A 593 23.45 4.49 -18.61
C LEU A 593 23.84 5.78 -19.31
N ASN A 594 25.15 6.00 -19.45
CA ASN A 594 25.73 7.18 -20.10
C ASN A 594 25.15 8.49 -19.55
N GLU A 595 25.06 8.58 -18.22
CA GLU A 595 24.55 9.77 -17.52
C GLU A 595 23.11 10.19 -17.86
N GLY A 596 22.31 9.26 -18.41
CA GLY A 596 20.95 9.52 -18.86
C GLY A 596 20.83 9.93 -20.33
N ALA A 597 21.93 9.92 -21.09
CA ALA A 597 21.91 10.24 -22.52
C ALA A 597 21.08 9.24 -23.35
N MET A 598 20.84 8.04 -22.82
CA MET A 598 19.99 7.02 -23.46
C MET A 598 18.55 7.03 -22.95
N ALA A 599 18.20 7.92 -22.00
CA ALA A 599 16.82 8.10 -21.58
C ALA A 599 16.03 8.75 -22.72
N ASP A 600 14.75 8.40 -22.82
CA ASP A 600 13.86 9.15 -23.71
C ASP A 600 13.74 10.59 -23.14
N SER A 601 13.59 11.63 -23.98
CA SER A 601 13.38 13.04 -23.54
C SER A 601 12.23 13.76 -24.27
N ALA A 602 11.51 14.65 -23.58
CA ALA A 602 10.58 15.63 -24.16
C ALA A 602 10.73 17.01 -23.52
N ASP A 603 10.71 18.03 -24.38
CA ASP A 603 10.63 19.43 -23.94
C ASP A 603 9.16 19.81 -23.68
N LEU A 604 8.85 20.20 -22.45
CA LEU A 604 7.51 20.65 -22.06
C LEU A 604 7.53 22.08 -21.50
N VAL A 605 6.36 22.72 -21.57
CA VAL A 605 6.11 24.06 -21.03
C VAL A 605 5.44 23.94 -19.67
N VAL A 606 5.84 24.78 -18.72
CA VAL A 606 5.15 24.93 -17.43
C VAL A 606 3.83 25.65 -17.66
N LEU A 607 2.69 25.02 -17.38
CA LEU A 607 1.34 25.60 -17.56
C LEU A 607 0.70 26.03 -16.23
N GLY A 608 1.25 25.61 -15.10
CA GLY A 608 0.74 25.96 -13.78
C GLY A 608 1.57 25.36 -12.65
N ALA A 609 1.16 25.61 -11.41
CA ALA A 609 1.86 25.15 -10.23
C ALA A 609 0.93 24.75 -9.08
N PHE A 610 1.45 23.94 -8.16
CA PHE A 610 0.77 23.49 -6.96
C PHE A 610 1.60 23.86 -5.73
N TYR A 611 0.91 24.17 -4.64
CA TYR A 611 1.58 24.31 -3.34
C TYR A 611 2.22 23.00 -2.90
N GLY A 612 3.39 23.12 -2.28
CA GLY A 612 4.01 21.99 -1.59
C GLY A 612 3.35 21.65 -0.26
N LYS A 613 3.89 20.62 0.36
CA LYS A 613 3.51 20.15 1.69
C LYS A 613 4.76 20.03 2.54
N GLY A 614 4.60 20.07 3.87
CA GLY A 614 5.72 19.87 4.79
C GLY A 614 6.74 21.00 4.69
N SER A 615 8.01 20.66 4.44
CA SER A 615 9.11 21.64 4.30
C SER A 615 8.90 22.62 3.14
N ASN A 616 8.16 22.21 2.11
CA ASN A 616 7.89 23.02 0.93
C ASN A 616 6.46 23.61 0.96
N GLY A 617 5.82 23.61 2.13
CA GLY A 617 4.53 24.28 2.32
C GLY A 617 4.64 25.79 2.09
N GLY A 618 3.58 26.41 1.57
CA GLY A 618 3.56 27.84 1.27
C GLY A 618 4.28 28.26 -0.02
N ILE A 619 5.05 27.37 -0.67
CA ILE A 619 5.73 27.65 -1.94
C ILE A 619 5.24 26.74 -3.09
N MET A 620 5.43 27.19 -4.32
CA MET A 620 5.18 26.41 -5.53
C MET A 620 6.25 25.33 -5.67
N SER A 621 5.91 24.07 -5.36
CA SER A 621 6.87 22.95 -5.33
C SER A 621 6.57 21.85 -6.34
N SER A 622 5.51 22.01 -7.13
CA SER A 622 5.21 21.08 -8.20
C SER A 622 4.61 21.84 -9.37
N PHE A 623 5.03 21.49 -10.57
CA PHE A 623 4.70 22.20 -11.79
C PHE A 623 3.86 21.31 -12.70
N LEU A 624 2.81 21.88 -13.26
CA LEU A 624 1.98 21.26 -14.28
C LEU A 624 2.66 21.48 -15.63
N MET A 625 2.99 20.41 -16.32
CA MET A 625 3.73 20.45 -17.57
C MET A 625 2.81 20.08 -18.73
N GLY A 626 2.96 20.73 -19.88
CA GLY A 626 2.18 20.41 -21.07
C GLY A 626 2.86 20.79 -22.39
N CYS A 627 2.14 20.53 -23.46
CA CYS A 627 2.57 20.78 -24.84
C CYS A 627 1.45 21.41 -25.66
N TYR A 628 1.80 22.04 -26.78
CA TYR A 628 0.83 22.68 -27.65
C TYR A 628 0.24 21.68 -28.64
N ASP A 629 -1.10 21.64 -28.75
CA ASP A 629 -1.82 20.88 -29.77
C ASP A 629 -2.21 21.80 -30.94
N PRO A 630 -1.57 21.66 -32.12
CA PRO A 630 -1.90 22.47 -33.29
C PRO A 630 -3.31 22.26 -33.82
N ALA A 631 -3.91 21.08 -33.58
CA ALA A 631 -5.24 20.75 -34.10
C ALA A 631 -6.34 21.47 -33.32
N SER A 632 -6.27 21.46 -31.98
CA SER A 632 -7.23 22.17 -31.14
C SER A 632 -6.85 23.63 -30.86
N LYS A 633 -5.62 24.04 -31.21
CA LYS A 633 -5.03 25.36 -30.87
C LYS A 633 -5.07 25.63 -29.36
N LYS A 634 -4.76 24.60 -28.57
CA LYS A 634 -4.79 24.65 -27.10
C LYS A 634 -3.57 23.98 -26.50
N TRP A 635 -3.19 24.44 -25.32
CA TRP A 635 -2.20 23.78 -24.49
C TRP A 635 -2.83 22.58 -23.80
N CYS A 636 -2.23 21.40 -23.98
CA CYS A 636 -2.66 20.16 -23.37
C CYS A 636 -1.70 19.78 -22.24
N THR A 637 -2.25 19.50 -21.06
CA THR A 637 -1.46 18.99 -19.93
C THR A 637 -0.94 17.60 -20.24
N VAL A 638 0.31 17.32 -19.87
CA VAL A 638 0.96 16.01 -20.07
C VAL A 638 1.21 15.35 -18.72
N THR A 639 1.87 16.06 -17.79
CA THR A 639 2.33 15.47 -16.53
C THR A 639 2.48 16.51 -15.42
N LYS A 640 2.58 16.04 -14.18
CA LYS A 640 2.95 16.85 -13.01
C LYS A 640 4.38 16.52 -12.59
N CYS A 641 5.21 17.54 -12.41
CA CYS A 641 6.61 17.41 -12.01
C CYS A 641 6.86 17.98 -10.60
N SER A 642 7.41 17.18 -9.69
CA SER A 642 7.63 17.54 -8.28
C SER A 642 9.08 17.37 -7.79
N GLY A 643 9.99 16.90 -8.66
CA GLY A 643 11.39 16.67 -8.28
C GLY A 643 12.31 17.09 -9.42
N GLY A 644 13.63 17.14 -9.17
CA GLY A 644 14.62 17.44 -10.20
C GLY A 644 15.41 18.71 -10.09
N TYR A 645 14.92 19.63 -9.27
CA TYR A 645 15.51 20.92 -8.98
C TYR A 645 16.07 20.88 -7.55
N ASP A 646 17.19 21.58 -7.35
CA ASP A 646 17.70 21.85 -6.01
C ASP A 646 16.90 22.98 -5.34
N ASP A 647 17.11 23.18 -4.04
CA ASP A 647 16.38 24.16 -3.25
C ASP A 647 16.62 25.60 -3.76
N ALA A 648 17.82 25.88 -4.28
CA ALA A 648 18.17 27.19 -4.85
C ALA A 648 17.37 27.47 -6.13
N THR A 649 17.25 26.48 -7.03
CA THR A 649 16.42 26.57 -8.24
C THR A 649 14.96 26.73 -7.85
N LEU A 650 14.48 25.98 -6.86
CA LEU A 650 13.09 26.08 -6.42
C LEU A 650 12.74 27.46 -5.84
N ALA A 651 13.65 28.06 -5.07
CA ALA A 651 13.53 29.42 -4.57
C ALA A 651 13.50 30.45 -5.71
N ARG A 652 14.38 30.30 -6.70
CA ARG A 652 14.42 31.15 -7.90
C ARG A 652 13.10 31.09 -8.68
N LEU A 653 12.52 29.90 -8.84
CA LEU A 653 11.26 29.69 -9.56
C LEU A 653 10.05 30.38 -8.92
N GLN A 654 10.10 30.70 -7.62
CA GLN A 654 9.02 31.45 -6.98
C GLN A 654 8.89 32.87 -7.55
N ASN A 655 10.00 33.45 -8.02
CA ASN A 655 10.05 34.84 -8.49
C ASN A 655 10.01 34.96 -10.01
N GLU A 656 10.46 33.93 -10.75
CA GLU A 656 10.53 33.97 -12.21
C GLU A 656 9.22 33.59 -12.91
N LEU A 657 8.32 32.88 -12.23
CA LEU A 657 7.06 32.43 -12.81
C LEU A 657 5.98 33.50 -12.59
N ASP A 658 5.52 34.12 -13.68
CA ASP A 658 4.34 34.98 -13.67
C ASP A 658 3.07 34.12 -13.62
N VAL A 659 2.47 34.05 -12.44
CA VAL A 659 1.35 33.15 -12.14
C VAL A 659 0.14 33.88 -11.59
N ILE A 660 -1.04 33.35 -11.95
CA ILE A 660 -2.35 33.76 -11.45
C ILE A 660 -2.86 32.66 -10.51
N LYS A 661 -3.21 33.04 -9.29
CA LYS A 661 -3.79 32.12 -8.31
C LYS A 661 -5.24 31.80 -8.66
N ILE A 662 -5.53 30.52 -8.91
CA ILE A 662 -6.88 30.04 -9.21
C ILE A 662 -7.43 29.10 -8.12
N SER A 663 -6.59 28.64 -7.19
CA SER A 663 -6.99 27.78 -6.05
C SER A 663 -7.78 26.52 -6.46
N LYS A 664 -7.40 25.90 -7.58
CA LYS A 664 -8.08 24.72 -8.16
C LYS A 664 -9.53 24.94 -8.58
N ASP A 665 -9.95 26.19 -8.74
CA ASP A 665 -11.29 26.57 -9.17
C ASP A 665 -11.48 26.29 -10.68
N PRO A 666 -12.44 25.42 -11.08
CA PRO A 666 -12.69 25.12 -12.48
C PRO A 666 -13.12 26.34 -13.30
N SER A 667 -13.80 27.31 -12.69
CA SER A 667 -14.34 28.49 -13.39
C SER A 667 -13.26 29.48 -13.83
N LYS A 668 -12.08 29.40 -13.20
CA LYS A 668 -10.92 30.27 -13.46
C LYS A 668 -9.92 29.63 -14.43
N ILE A 669 -10.23 28.47 -14.98
CA ILE A 669 -9.39 27.81 -15.98
C ILE A 669 -9.57 28.51 -17.32
N PRO A 670 -8.51 29.01 -17.95
CA PRO A 670 -8.61 29.73 -19.20
C PRO A 670 -8.96 28.78 -20.36
N SER A 671 -9.62 29.33 -21.38
CA SER A 671 -10.10 28.56 -22.54
C SER A 671 -8.98 27.96 -23.41
N TRP A 672 -7.78 28.53 -23.35
CA TRP A 672 -6.57 28.05 -24.03
C TRP A 672 -5.97 26.79 -23.40
N LEU A 673 -6.34 26.46 -22.16
CA LEU A 673 -5.82 25.29 -21.43
C LEU A 673 -6.81 24.12 -21.46
N LYS A 674 -6.39 23.00 -22.04
CA LYS A 674 -7.07 21.71 -21.93
C LYS A 674 -6.49 20.91 -20.76
N ILE A 675 -7.30 20.74 -19.72
CA ILE A 675 -6.90 20.10 -18.47
C ILE A 675 -8.04 19.25 -17.90
N VAL A 676 -7.69 18.13 -17.24
CA VAL A 676 -8.66 17.25 -16.58
C VAL A 676 -8.76 17.57 -15.08
N LYS A 677 -9.95 17.33 -14.49
CA LYS A 677 -10.33 17.71 -13.11
C LYS A 677 -9.29 17.37 -12.03
N ASN A 678 -8.63 16.22 -12.14
CA ASN A 678 -7.66 15.78 -11.14
C ASN A 678 -6.38 16.63 -11.09
N TYR A 679 -6.14 17.45 -12.10
CA TYR A 679 -4.91 18.23 -12.27
C TYR A 679 -5.11 19.73 -12.15
N TYR A 680 -6.29 20.19 -11.74
CA TYR A 680 -6.53 21.63 -11.54
C TYR A 680 -5.51 22.20 -10.55
N PRO A 681 -4.66 23.14 -11.00
CA PRO A 681 -3.54 23.63 -10.21
C PRO A 681 -3.98 24.73 -9.24
N ASP A 682 -3.10 25.05 -8.27
CA ASP A 682 -3.31 26.20 -7.38
C ASP A 682 -3.04 27.52 -8.15
N PHE A 683 -2.12 27.45 -9.11
CA PHE A 683 -1.67 28.57 -9.93
C PHE A 683 -1.65 28.18 -11.41
N ILE A 684 -2.00 29.12 -12.29
CA ILE A 684 -1.86 29.01 -13.75
C ILE A 684 -0.94 30.11 -14.23
N ILE A 685 -0.06 29.83 -15.18
CA ILE A 685 0.75 30.90 -15.80
C ILE A 685 -0.12 31.74 -16.76
N ARG A 686 0.30 32.97 -17.08
CA ARG A 686 -0.34 33.71 -18.17
C ARG A 686 -0.16 32.98 -19.50
N ASP A 687 -0.97 33.33 -20.50
CA ASP A 687 -0.95 32.67 -21.80
C ASP A 687 0.51 32.59 -22.34
N PRO A 688 1.04 31.37 -22.55
CA PRO A 688 2.40 31.20 -23.06
C PRO A 688 2.66 31.86 -24.42
N GLU A 689 1.61 32.15 -25.20
CA GLU A 689 1.71 32.83 -26.49
C GLU A 689 1.76 34.37 -26.36
N GLU A 690 1.24 34.95 -25.26
CA GLU A 690 1.18 36.40 -25.05
C GLU A 690 2.34 36.95 -24.19
N GLN A 691 3.19 36.08 -23.63
CA GLN A 691 4.32 36.50 -22.81
C GLN A 691 5.48 37.06 -23.65
N SER A 692 5.92 38.28 -23.31
CA SER A 692 7.07 38.98 -23.90
C SER A 692 8.44 38.51 -23.37
N SER A 693 8.46 37.59 -22.41
CA SER A 693 9.68 36.99 -21.84
C SER A 693 9.92 35.57 -22.37
N PRO A 694 11.20 35.14 -22.54
CA PRO A 694 11.50 33.82 -23.08
C PRO A 694 10.94 32.71 -22.17
N ASN A 695 9.95 31.98 -22.69
CA ASN A 695 9.27 30.85 -22.07
C ASN A 695 10.23 29.95 -21.26
N LEU A 696 9.97 29.76 -19.96
CA LEU A 696 10.70 28.77 -19.15
C LEU A 696 10.37 27.38 -19.69
N ARG A 697 11.32 26.79 -20.41
CA ARG A 697 11.22 25.39 -20.82
C ARG A 697 11.88 24.52 -19.80
N CYS A 698 11.22 23.41 -19.50
CA CYS A 698 11.83 22.32 -18.79
C CYS A 698 12.01 21.18 -19.79
N THR A 699 13.26 20.83 -20.07
CA THR A 699 13.58 19.59 -20.75
C THR A 699 13.37 18.48 -19.72
N LEU A 700 12.32 17.70 -19.91
CA LEU A 700 12.11 16.48 -19.17
C LEU A 700 12.79 15.33 -19.93
N PRO A 701 13.45 14.40 -19.26
CA PRO A 701 13.52 13.04 -19.77
C PRO A 701 12.07 12.53 -19.85
N THR A 702 11.61 12.05 -21.01
CA THR A 702 10.36 11.32 -21.09
C THR A 702 10.51 10.10 -20.20
N ALA A 703 9.52 9.92 -19.35
CA ALA A 703 9.35 8.65 -18.70
C ALA A 703 9.05 7.62 -19.80
N SER A 704 10.06 6.81 -20.15
CA SER A 704 9.87 5.48 -20.76
C SER A 704 9.09 4.60 -19.79
N PRO A 705 8.14 3.69 -20.15
CA PRO A 705 7.41 2.75 -19.25
C PRO A 705 8.24 2.14 -18.10
N TYR A 706 9.55 2.16 -18.28
CA TYR A 706 10.62 1.64 -17.46
C TYR A 706 11.36 2.68 -16.58
N ALA A 707 10.99 3.96 -16.61
CA ALA A 707 11.71 5.04 -15.95
C ALA A 707 11.42 5.08 -14.44
N SER A 708 12.49 5.07 -13.66
CA SER A 708 12.38 5.27 -12.21
C SER A 708 12.35 6.75 -11.86
N PRO A 709 11.68 7.15 -10.76
CA PRO A 709 11.73 8.53 -10.23
C PRO A 709 13.16 9.07 -10.01
N ASP A 710 14.12 8.18 -9.73
CA ASP A 710 15.51 8.53 -9.41
C ASP A 710 16.38 8.87 -10.64
N ALA A 711 15.86 8.72 -11.87
CA ALA A 711 16.63 8.87 -13.12
C ALA A 711 16.46 10.25 -13.80
N LEU A 712 15.52 11.07 -13.32
CA LEU A 712 15.16 12.29 -14.02
C LEU A 712 16.18 13.39 -13.70
N LYS A 713 17.08 13.68 -14.65
CA LYS A 713 17.88 14.92 -14.66
C LYS A 713 17.09 16.00 -15.37
N PHE A 714 16.95 17.16 -14.75
CA PHE A 714 16.14 18.26 -15.28
C PHE A 714 17.04 19.40 -15.73
N GLY A 715 16.82 19.87 -16.95
CA GLY A 715 17.41 21.10 -17.45
C GLY A 715 16.32 22.14 -17.67
N MET A 716 16.38 23.26 -16.97
CA MET A 716 15.58 24.44 -17.31
C MET A 716 16.40 25.36 -18.19
N THR A 717 15.90 25.64 -19.40
CA THR A 717 16.59 26.51 -20.36
C THR A 717 15.61 27.52 -20.97
N ARG A 718 16.13 28.68 -21.37
CA ARG A 718 15.39 29.69 -22.13
C ARG A 718 15.67 29.47 -23.62
N THR A 719 14.69 29.00 -24.40
CA THR A 719 14.82 28.86 -25.87
C THR A 719 13.52 29.23 -26.61
N GLY A 720 13.63 29.62 -27.90
CA GLY A 720 12.57 30.29 -28.67
C GLY A 720 11.60 29.43 -29.52
N ARG A 721 11.71 28.08 -29.60
CA ARG A 721 10.84 27.23 -30.48
C ARG A 721 9.69 26.43 -29.81
N VAL A 722 8.43 26.80 -29.95
CA VAL A 722 7.29 26.14 -29.25
C VAL A 722 7.28 24.61 -29.41
N PRO A 723 7.26 23.79 -28.33
CA PRO A 723 7.19 22.33 -28.44
C PRO A 723 5.79 21.88 -28.90
N GLN A 724 5.75 21.09 -29.98
CA GLN A 724 4.52 20.59 -30.61
C GLN A 724 4.31 19.10 -30.30
N ILE A 725 3.05 18.67 -30.26
CA ILE A 725 2.69 17.25 -30.21
C ILE A 725 3.27 16.53 -31.43
N SER A 726 4.15 15.55 -31.21
CA SER A 726 4.69 14.71 -32.29
C SER A 726 3.60 13.76 -32.84
N PRO A 727 3.68 13.35 -34.12
CA PRO A 727 2.74 12.39 -34.70
C PRO A 727 2.69 11.03 -33.98
N ILE A 728 3.74 10.70 -33.22
CA ILE A 728 3.84 9.48 -32.40
C ILE A 728 2.85 9.51 -31.22
N LEU A 729 2.53 10.71 -30.70
CA LEU A 729 1.56 10.92 -29.62
C LEU A 729 0.12 11.10 -30.14
N ALA A 730 -0.08 11.27 -31.45
CA ALA A 730 -1.34 11.72 -32.05
C ALA A 730 -2.26 10.61 -32.61
N ASN A 731 -1.85 9.32 -32.60
CA ASN A 731 -2.58 8.26 -33.30
C ASN A 731 -3.23 7.20 -32.38
N PRO A 732 -4.53 7.33 -32.03
CA PRO A 732 -5.20 6.48 -31.02
C PRO A 732 -5.38 5.00 -31.41
N ARG A 733 -5.10 4.60 -32.66
CA ARG A 733 -5.25 3.20 -33.13
C ARG A 733 -3.93 2.41 -33.24
N ARG A 734 -2.77 3.05 -32.98
CA ARG A 734 -1.44 2.39 -32.95
C ARG A 734 -0.68 2.64 -31.66
N VAL A 735 -1.39 2.95 -30.57
CA VAL A 735 -0.81 3.08 -29.23
C VAL A 735 -0.78 1.70 -28.57
N PRO A 736 0.37 1.01 -28.43
CA PRO A 736 0.47 -0.04 -27.43
C PRO A 736 0.13 0.63 -26.09
N VAL A 737 -0.79 0.05 -25.34
CA VAL A 737 -1.35 0.58 -24.09
C VAL A 737 -0.24 1.05 -23.14
N PHE A 738 0.17 2.32 -23.25
CA PHE A 738 1.18 2.95 -22.41
C PHE A 738 0.52 3.24 -21.07
N VAL A 739 0.67 2.32 -20.13
CA VAL A 739 0.15 2.44 -18.79
C VAL A 739 1.32 2.60 -17.84
N PHE A 740 1.60 3.84 -17.54
CA PHE A 740 2.25 4.17 -16.30
C PHE A 740 1.24 4.52 -15.23
N ALA A 741 1.70 4.43 -13.99
CA ALA A 741 1.07 5.07 -12.86
C ALA A 741 0.83 6.57 -13.15
N GLU A 742 -0.43 6.88 -13.41
CA GLU A 742 -1.13 8.16 -13.29
C GLU A 742 -0.68 9.40 -14.10
N ASN A 743 0.47 9.43 -14.78
CA ASN A 743 1.03 10.71 -15.26
C ASN A 743 1.13 10.90 -16.79
N PHE A 744 0.19 10.38 -17.57
CA PHE A 744 -0.08 10.91 -18.91
C PHE A 744 -1.56 11.28 -19.00
N ILE A 745 -1.81 12.56 -19.27
CA ILE A 745 -3.15 13.11 -19.49
C ILE A 745 -3.26 13.32 -21.00
N CYS A 746 -4.09 12.55 -21.69
CA CYS A 746 -4.54 12.89 -23.03
C CYS A 746 -6.07 12.81 -23.09
#